data_AF-A0A941MZM1-F1
#
_entry.id   AF-A0A941MZM1-F1
#
_cell.length_a   1.000
_cell.length_b   1.000
_cell.length_c   1.000
_cell.angle_alpha   90.00
_cell.angle_beta   90.00
_cell.angle_gamma   90.00
#
_symmetry.space_group_name_H-M   'P 1'
#
loop_
_entity.id
_entity.type
_entity.pdbx_description
1 polymer ?
#
loop_
_entity_poly.entity_id
_entity_poly.type
_entity_poly.pdbx_seq_one_letter_code
_entity_poly.pdbx_strand_id
1 'polypeptide(L)'
;MARRPATRRRRSDFAVGNPAEILESRQLLAAAAAVTVAVDAGNVTITSVDSNNPVVAITRSGGNLVVTGSASTLITFGSKTASSQSIALETVNNLVVNLGTGVDTVNISGVSTTGSITIQGQSRGVANVSISAGTAPTTIAGSITADFGTEASVFNLFASAGNGNSLTVNGSVNIIQGGSGSQQVNLFGPVAGNPAGGRLSILGSVSVNDTGAGVSGLHIDVGVAIGGNLTFDNAANTTSSNNVQIFSSAAANGATSIAGAVSLALSQAAYQPNSVMMRGLGTALTFPGSVAITGGAGADQFDLTNSWFKDSVTIAAGSSPSFVRDTVSIDGCRFDATVDVSMTGSYGVLNLGTKAGYTPTIFQAPVTANLTGAYDIVVLSNSTATVNQVVFNSSVTLTGGAANGLLLIPGKYSVGPGQFTKTNFVVASRVAPPAASVTVSVQGNNLTVSSTDGYNPSLLITRSGGAIVITGQNGTQVSNGKTVAFQQSVPLATLQNLTILLGSGSETVTISGVSTTGDVVITGQSTGIANVSIAAGSTNTSIGGSVQANLGGEAATISLQGSANGGGTLTVNGSVNISSSGAGAHQVNLYGPPVNNKTGGKLNIKGSVSVLDAGTGVSGLRIDPGVAVSGNVLFDNSGNTVSANTVTISSNSSASAPTSIAGSLTLALAQGPYVSDRVLMQSTGTSLNVGGNTSITTGPGNDLAVLGNLWFKGAFTLDTGISPSGSNDAVSLDGVKVDGAASITESGDYATLSLGTNSKFNPTTFNGTLVASLTGASGLVVISNPMSVKNQVIFASTAEFIGGTPAGIMQIKGKYYAFRGKFTKVNFN
;
A
#
# COMPACT_ATOMS: atom_id res chain seq x y z
N MET A 1 -73.84 -46.89 -20.58
CA MET A 1 -73.13 -46.96 -21.88
C MET A 1 -72.93 -45.53 -22.38
N ALA A 2 -71.79 -45.01 -22.79
CA ALA A 2 -70.42 -45.50 -22.87
C ALA A 2 -69.49 -44.27 -22.83
N ARG A 3 -68.36 -44.40 -22.14
CA ARG A 3 -67.25 -43.42 -22.10
C ARG A 3 -66.72 -43.13 -23.50
N ARG A 4 -66.35 -41.88 -23.77
CA ARG A 4 -65.59 -41.43 -24.96
C ARG A 4 -64.50 -40.42 -24.54
N PRO A 5 -63.39 -40.32 -25.31
CA PRO A 5 -62.08 -40.71 -24.81
C PRO A 5 -61.06 -39.57 -24.71
N ALA A 6 -59.98 -39.87 -23.98
CA ALA A 6 -58.81 -39.04 -23.76
C ALA A 6 -58.06 -38.69 -25.06
N THR A 7 -57.77 -37.40 -25.25
CA THR A 7 -56.85 -36.92 -26.28
C THR A 7 -55.48 -36.63 -25.66
N ARG A 8 -54.49 -37.41 -26.12
CA ARG A 8 -53.06 -37.31 -25.84
C ARG A 8 -52.52 -35.88 -25.98
N ARG A 9 -51.81 -35.41 -24.94
CA ARG A 9 -50.80 -34.33 -25.05
C ARG A 9 -49.69 -34.77 -26.02
N ARG A 10 -49.58 -34.10 -27.16
CA ARG A 10 -48.34 -34.03 -27.95
C ARG A 10 -47.46 -32.95 -27.31
N ARG A 11 -46.25 -33.31 -26.89
CA ARG A 11 -45.17 -32.34 -26.68
C ARG A 11 -44.78 -31.84 -28.08
N SER A 12 -44.91 -30.54 -28.32
CA SER A 12 -44.18 -29.87 -29.40
C SER A 12 -43.02 -29.13 -28.76
N ASP A 13 -41.81 -29.55 -29.11
CA ASP A 13 -40.59 -28.81 -28.84
C ASP A 13 -40.66 -27.46 -29.55
N PHE A 14 -40.81 -26.39 -28.77
CA PHE A 14 -40.45 -25.05 -29.18
C PHE A 14 -39.45 -24.55 -28.14
N ALA A 15 -38.18 -24.63 -28.52
CA ALA A 15 -37.06 -24.04 -27.81
C ALA A 15 -37.28 -22.53 -27.70
N VAL A 16 -37.69 -22.08 -26.52
CA VAL A 16 -37.68 -20.67 -26.14
C VAL A 16 -36.24 -20.37 -25.74
N GLY A 17 -35.50 -19.76 -26.67
CA GLY A 17 -34.11 -19.35 -26.46
C GLY A 17 -33.98 -18.45 -25.24
N ASN A 18 -33.10 -18.85 -24.32
CA ASN A 18 -32.71 -18.06 -23.16
C ASN A 18 -31.86 -16.86 -23.62
N PRO A 19 -32.29 -15.61 -23.40
CA PRO A 19 -31.42 -14.44 -23.62
C PRO A 19 -30.22 -14.38 -22.66
N ALA A 20 -30.16 -15.25 -21.64
CA ALA A 20 -28.99 -15.42 -20.77
C ALA A 20 -27.79 -16.04 -21.50
N GLU A 21 -28.00 -16.89 -22.51
CA GLU A 21 -26.91 -17.50 -23.29
C GLU A 21 -26.23 -16.50 -24.24
N ILE A 22 -26.91 -15.38 -24.56
CA ILE A 22 -26.36 -14.33 -25.45
C ILE A 22 -25.40 -13.40 -24.70
N LEU A 23 -25.53 -13.25 -23.38
CA LEU A 23 -24.60 -12.46 -22.57
C LEU A 23 -23.36 -13.26 -22.19
N GLU A 24 -23.48 -14.55 -21.87
CA GLU A 24 -22.32 -15.43 -21.69
C GLU A 24 -21.58 -15.64 -23.02
N SER A 25 -22.29 -15.79 -24.16
CA SER A 25 -21.63 -15.89 -25.47
C SER A 25 -21.02 -14.57 -25.99
N ARG A 26 -21.49 -13.39 -25.55
CA ARG A 26 -20.84 -12.10 -25.89
C ARG A 26 -19.60 -11.82 -25.04
N GLN A 27 -19.52 -12.33 -23.82
CA GLN A 27 -18.29 -12.32 -23.04
C GLN A 27 -17.27 -13.37 -23.54
N LEU A 28 -17.76 -14.46 -24.15
CA LEU A 28 -16.96 -15.45 -24.89
C LEU A 28 -16.57 -15.04 -26.32
N LEU A 29 -17.02 -13.88 -26.80
CA LEU A 29 -16.62 -13.27 -28.07
C LEU A 29 -15.63 -12.11 -27.87
N ALA A 30 -14.94 -12.06 -26.72
CA ALA A 30 -13.70 -11.32 -26.62
C ALA A 30 -12.80 -11.82 -27.76
N ALA A 31 -12.41 -10.91 -28.66
CA ALA A 31 -11.51 -11.24 -29.75
C ALA A 31 -10.30 -11.97 -29.14
N ALA A 32 -10.00 -13.17 -29.64
CA ALA A 32 -8.88 -13.95 -29.13
C ALA A 32 -7.63 -13.07 -29.12
N ALA A 33 -6.90 -13.06 -28.00
CA ALA A 33 -5.73 -12.20 -27.83
C ALA A 33 -4.79 -12.39 -29.01
N ALA A 34 -4.62 -11.34 -29.81
CA ALA A 34 -3.88 -11.43 -31.06
C ALA A 34 -2.42 -11.03 -30.83
N VAL A 35 -1.51 -11.89 -31.28
CA VAL A 35 -0.07 -11.64 -31.31
C VAL A 35 0.36 -11.72 -32.75
N THR A 36 1.08 -10.72 -33.24
CA THR A 36 1.61 -10.70 -34.60
C THR A 36 3.10 -10.98 -34.57
N VAL A 37 3.58 -11.73 -35.56
CA VAL A 37 5.00 -12.01 -35.76
C VAL A 37 5.40 -11.46 -37.12
N ALA A 38 6.46 -10.65 -37.14
CA ALA A 38 7.09 -10.14 -38.34
C ALA A 38 8.54 -10.63 -38.39
N VAL A 39 9.01 -10.96 -39.58
CA VAL A 39 10.38 -11.43 -39.81
C VAL A 39 10.98 -10.66 -40.98
N ASP A 40 12.11 -10.00 -40.74
CA ASP A 40 12.86 -9.28 -41.77
C ASP A 40 14.36 -9.51 -41.60
N ALA A 41 15.01 -10.06 -42.64
CA ALA A 41 16.43 -10.41 -42.64
C ALA A 41 16.89 -11.16 -41.36
N GLY A 42 16.07 -12.09 -40.85
CA GLY A 42 16.35 -12.86 -39.64
C GLY A 42 16.07 -12.13 -38.32
N ASN A 43 15.70 -10.84 -38.35
CA ASN A 43 15.14 -10.13 -37.20
C ASN A 43 13.69 -10.54 -37.00
N VAL A 44 13.32 -10.85 -35.77
CA VAL A 44 11.97 -11.29 -35.41
C VAL A 44 11.35 -10.25 -34.49
N THR A 45 10.20 -9.71 -34.87
CA THR A 45 9.41 -8.81 -34.03
C THR A 45 8.10 -9.49 -33.68
N ILE A 46 7.79 -9.56 -32.40
CA ILE A 46 6.55 -10.11 -31.86
C ILE A 46 5.81 -8.95 -31.20
N THR A 47 4.59 -8.68 -31.64
CA THR A 47 3.78 -7.58 -31.10
C THR A 47 2.46 -8.12 -30.59
N SER A 48 2.25 -7.97 -29.29
CA SER A 48 0.96 -8.09 -28.63
C SER A 48 0.13 -6.83 -28.91
N VAL A 49 -1.12 -6.99 -29.36
CA VAL A 49 -2.00 -5.86 -29.73
C VAL A 49 -3.22 -5.71 -28.82
N ASP A 50 -3.30 -6.47 -27.73
CA ASP A 50 -4.55 -6.65 -26.96
C ASP A 50 -4.38 -6.39 -25.46
N SER A 51 -5.47 -5.99 -24.80
CA SER A 51 -5.67 -5.92 -23.35
C SER A 51 -6.08 -7.27 -22.73
N ASN A 52 -6.39 -8.30 -23.53
CA ASN A 52 -6.89 -9.61 -23.07
C ASN A 52 -5.83 -10.59 -22.55
N ASN A 53 -4.77 -10.10 -21.91
CA ASN A 53 -3.81 -10.88 -21.14
C ASN A 53 -3.12 -12.05 -21.91
N PRO A 54 -2.38 -11.78 -23.00
CA PRO A 54 -1.81 -12.84 -23.82
C PRO A 54 -0.71 -13.61 -23.10
N VAL A 55 -0.65 -14.92 -23.36
CA VAL A 55 0.41 -15.80 -22.88
C VAL A 55 1.13 -16.41 -24.08
N VAL A 56 2.40 -16.04 -24.26
CA VAL A 56 3.22 -16.39 -25.42
C VAL A 56 4.46 -17.17 -24.99
N ALA A 57 4.72 -18.29 -25.66
CA ALA A 57 5.97 -19.04 -25.53
C ALA A 57 6.74 -19.02 -26.86
N ILE A 58 8.01 -18.68 -26.81
CA ILE A 58 8.92 -18.57 -27.96
C ILE A 58 10.06 -19.56 -27.73
N THR A 59 10.16 -20.57 -28.60
CA THR A 59 11.10 -21.68 -28.43
C THR A 59 11.85 -22.03 -29.72
N ARG A 60 12.95 -22.76 -29.62
CA ARG A 60 13.61 -23.41 -30.78
C ARG A 60 13.27 -24.90 -30.81
N SER A 61 12.87 -25.40 -31.97
CA SER A 61 12.67 -26.83 -32.20
C SER A 61 12.99 -27.20 -33.65
N GLY A 62 13.88 -28.17 -33.87
CA GLY A 62 14.23 -28.67 -35.21
C GLY A 62 14.78 -27.61 -36.16
N GLY A 63 15.51 -26.62 -35.66
CA GLY A 63 16.00 -25.47 -36.45
C GLY A 63 14.99 -24.34 -36.63
N ASN A 64 13.70 -24.55 -36.34
CA ASN A 64 12.69 -23.51 -36.45
C ASN A 64 12.55 -22.70 -35.15
N LEU A 65 12.13 -21.44 -35.30
CA LEU A 65 11.55 -20.66 -34.21
C LEU A 65 10.07 -21.00 -34.10
N VAL A 66 9.61 -21.39 -32.91
CA VAL A 66 8.22 -21.76 -32.65
C VAL A 66 7.61 -20.76 -31.67
N VAL A 67 6.58 -20.04 -32.11
CA VAL A 67 5.81 -19.09 -31.29
C VAL A 67 4.45 -19.71 -31.01
N THR A 68 4.13 -19.93 -29.74
CA THR A 68 2.90 -20.61 -29.30
C THR A 68 2.14 -19.73 -28.33
N GLY A 69 0.84 -19.53 -28.59
CA GLY A 69 -0.11 -18.92 -27.68
C GLY A 69 -0.83 -19.98 -26.84
N SER A 70 -1.17 -19.66 -25.59
CA SER A 70 -2.08 -20.50 -24.78
C SER A 70 -3.53 -20.41 -25.29
N ALA A 71 -4.46 -21.23 -24.78
CA ALA A 71 -5.78 -21.60 -25.36
C ALA A 71 -6.77 -20.48 -25.78
N SER A 72 -6.40 -19.19 -25.67
CA SER A 72 -7.15 -18.04 -26.19
C SER A 72 -6.27 -17.00 -26.91
N THR A 73 -4.97 -17.27 -27.10
CA THR A 73 -4.02 -16.38 -27.78
C THR A 73 -3.73 -16.93 -29.18
N LEU A 74 -4.03 -16.14 -30.21
CA LEU A 74 -3.77 -16.49 -31.60
C LEU A 74 -2.51 -15.78 -32.10
N ILE A 75 -1.64 -16.55 -32.76
CA ILE A 75 -0.39 -16.06 -33.35
C ILE A 75 -0.58 -15.90 -34.86
N THR A 76 -0.40 -14.67 -35.34
CA THR A 76 -0.49 -14.31 -36.76
C THR A 76 0.90 -14.13 -37.35
N PHE A 77 1.24 -14.90 -38.38
CA PHE A 77 2.48 -14.78 -39.14
C PHE A 77 2.15 -14.77 -40.65
N GLY A 78 2.49 -13.68 -41.34
CA GLY A 78 2.03 -13.44 -42.71
C GLY A 78 0.50 -13.39 -42.78
N SER A 79 -0.10 -14.21 -43.64
CA SER A 79 -1.57 -14.34 -43.76
C SER A 79 -2.17 -15.46 -42.90
N LYS A 80 -1.36 -16.17 -42.10
CA LYS A 80 -1.80 -17.33 -41.31
C LYS A 80 -1.97 -16.94 -39.85
N THR A 81 -3.08 -17.38 -39.26
CA THR A 81 -3.37 -17.23 -37.82
C THR A 81 -3.63 -18.60 -37.21
N ALA A 82 -2.92 -18.94 -36.14
CA ALA A 82 -3.03 -20.23 -35.45
C ALA A 82 -2.55 -20.09 -34.00
N SER A 83 -2.88 -21.05 -33.13
CA SER A 83 -2.35 -21.08 -31.75
C SER A 83 -0.85 -21.35 -31.68
N SER A 84 -0.25 -21.86 -32.75
CA SER A 84 1.20 -22.05 -32.86
C SER A 84 1.67 -21.77 -34.29
N GLN A 85 2.77 -21.03 -34.43
CA GLN A 85 3.43 -20.75 -35.70
C GLN A 85 4.87 -21.27 -35.64
N SER A 86 5.28 -22.03 -36.65
CA SER A 86 6.66 -22.49 -36.83
C SER A 86 7.29 -21.73 -37.99
N ILE A 87 8.38 -21.03 -37.72
CA ILE A 87 9.06 -20.14 -38.64
C ILE A 87 10.45 -20.72 -38.90
N ALA A 88 10.71 -21.08 -40.16
CA ALA A 88 12.02 -21.59 -40.56
C ALA A 88 13.03 -20.43 -40.56
N LEU A 89 13.96 -20.45 -39.59
CA LEU A 89 15.02 -19.47 -39.43
C LEU A 89 16.30 -20.18 -39.01
N GLU A 90 17.31 -20.18 -39.86
CA GLU A 90 18.63 -20.72 -39.51
C GLU A 90 19.19 -20.01 -38.26
N THR A 91 19.24 -18.69 -38.31
CA THR A 91 19.63 -17.81 -37.21
C THR A 91 18.55 -16.77 -36.92
N VAL A 92 18.38 -16.48 -35.62
CA VAL A 92 17.63 -15.29 -35.19
C VAL A 92 18.68 -14.20 -34.98
N ASN A 93 18.57 -13.10 -35.72
CA ASN A 93 19.48 -11.99 -35.60
C ASN A 93 19.15 -11.19 -34.35
N ASN A 94 18.04 -10.45 -34.36
CA ASN A 94 17.49 -9.79 -33.18
C ASN A 94 16.09 -10.32 -32.88
N LEU A 95 15.70 -10.31 -31.61
CA LEU A 95 14.34 -10.60 -31.16
C LEU A 95 13.77 -9.37 -30.46
N VAL A 96 12.69 -8.79 -31.00
CA VAL A 96 11.97 -7.69 -30.38
C VAL A 96 10.59 -8.19 -29.94
N VAL A 97 10.21 -7.95 -28.69
CA VAL A 97 8.88 -8.26 -28.17
C VAL A 97 8.24 -6.97 -27.67
N ASN A 98 7.16 -6.54 -28.32
CA ASN A 98 6.33 -5.42 -27.90
C ASN A 98 5.12 -5.99 -27.15
N LEU A 99 4.99 -5.64 -25.87
CA LEU A 99 3.89 -6.06 -25.01
C LEU A 99 2.64 -5.20 -25.28
N GLY A 100 1.49 -5.72 -24.89
CA GLY A 100 0.20 -5.03 -24.96
C GLY A 100 -0.04 -4.15 -23.73
N THR A 101 -1.27 -3.71 -23.53
CA THR A 101 -1.67 -2.90 -22.35
C THR A 101 -2.33 -3.74 -21.25
N GLY A 102 -2.37 -5.06 -21.43
CA GLY A 102 -3.00 -6.01 -20.54
C GLY A 102 -2.01 -6.68 -19.58
N VAL A 103 -2.30 -7.93 -19.20
CA VAL A 103 -1.38 -8.80 -18.46
C VAL A 103 -0.62 -9.69 -19.45
N ASP A 104 0.52 -9.22 -19.94
CA ASP A 104 1.33 -9.95 -20.90
C ASP A 104 2.27 -10.94 -20.20
N THR A 105 2.19 -12.23 -20.54
CA THR A 105 3.15 -13.25 -20.10
C THR A 105 3.95 -13.77 -21.29
N VAL A 106 5.27 -13.60 -21.27
CA VAL A 106 6.17 -14.00 -22.35
C VAL A 106 7.28 -14.91 -21.83
N ASN A 107 7.38 -16.11 -22.41
CA ASN A 107 8.41 -17.08 -22.09
C ASN A 107 9.31 -17.33 -23.31
N ILE A 108 10.57 -16.90 -23.26
CA ILE A 108 11.59 -17.18 -24.28
C ILE A 108 12.47 -18.32 -23.77
N SER A 109 12.54 -19.43 -24.51
CA SER A 109 13.28 -20.61 -24.06
C SER A 109 14.07 -21.28 -25.19
N GLY A 110 15.39 -21.42 -25.02
CA GLY A 110 16.25 -22.09 -26.00
C GLY A 110 16.53 -21.28 -27.26
N VAL A 111 16.29 -19.97 -27.24
CA VAL A 111 16.43 -19.11 -28.42
C VAL A 111 17.79 -18.43 -28.41
N SER A 112 18.74 -18.96 -29.18
CA SER A 112 20.02 -18.27 -29.40
C SER A 112 19.88 -17.19 -30.47
N THR A 113 20.52 -16.04 -30.24
CA THR A 113 20.52 -14.87 -31.14
C THR A 113 21.95 -14.43 -31.49
N THR A 114 22.17 -13.95 -32.71
CA THR A 114 23.46 -13.33 -33.11
C THR A 114 23.55 -11.85 -32.74
N GLY A 115 22.41 -11.23 -32.42
CA GLY A 115 22.27 -9.88 -31.88
C GLY A 115 21.52 -9.88 -30.54
N SER A 116 20.72 -8.85 -30.31
CA SER A 116 20.09 -8.55 -29.01
C SER A 116 18.66 -9.07 -28.87
N ILE A 117 18.19 -9.16 -27.63
CA ILE A 117 16.77 -9.29 -27.30
C ILE A 117 16.28 -7.97 -26.72
N THR A 118 15.19 -7.43 -27.27
CA THR A 118 14.55 -6.20 -26.79
C THR A 118 13.12 -6.50 -26.38
N ILE A 119 12.72 -6.10 -25.17
CA ILE A 119 11.34 -6.14 -24.67
C ILE A 119 10.87 -4.69 -24.48
N GLN A 120 9.70 -4.36 -25.00
CA GLN A 120 9.08 -3.04 -24.90
C GLN A 120 7.66 -3.16 -24.35
N GLY A 121 7.48 -2.72 -23.10
CA GLY A 121 6.20 -2.54 -22.44
C GLY A 121 5.50 -1.26 -22.88
N GLN A 122 4.30 -1.06 -22.34
CA GLN A 122 3.42 0.06 -22.60
C GLN A 122 3.26 0.95 -21.36
N SER A 123 2.33 1.90 -21.42
CA SER A 123 2.05 2.83 -20.33
C SER A 123 1.11 2.26 -19.25
N ARG A 124 0.54 1.06 -19.43
CA ARG A 124 -0.38 0.42 -18.47
C ARG A 124 -0.32 -1.09 -18.67
N GLY A 125 -0.52 -1.86 -17.60
CA GLY A 125 -0.56 -3.31 -17.67
C GLY A 125 0.31 -4.01 -16.63
N VAL A 126 0.48 -5.32 -16.81
CA VAL A 126 1.37 -6.18 -16.02
C VAL A 126 2.19 -7.05 -16.98
N ALA A 127 3.51 -6.94 -16.92
CA ALA A 127 4.42 -7.79 -17.70
C ALA A 127 5.00 -8.92 -16.85
N ASN A 128 4.98 -10.15 -17.36
CA ASN A 128 5.73 -11.26 -16.80
C ASN A 128 6.59 -11.89 -17.90
N VAL A 129 7.88 -11.57 -17.90
CA VAL A 129 8.81 -11.98 -18.95
C VAL A 129 9.86 -12.91 -18.37
N SER A 130 10.02 -14.06 -18.99
CA SER A 130 11.01 -15.07 -18.61
C SER A 130 11.89 -15.44 -19.80
N ILE A 131 13.21 -15.39 -19.63
CA ILE A 131 14.19 -15.80 -20.64
C ILE A 131 15.04 -16.93 -20.09
N SER A 132 15.16 -18.02 -20.85
CA SER A 132 15.88 -19.22 -20.44
C SER A 132 16.60 -19.96 -21.56
N ALA A 133 17.58 -20.78 -21.20
CA ALA A 133 18.27 -21.70 -22.11
C ALA A 133 17.41 -22.89 -22.55
N GLY A 134 16.36 -23.25 -21.81
CA GLY A 134 15.50 -24.38 -22.18
C GLY A 134 16.26 -25.72 -22.20
N THR A 135 16.15 -26.46 -23.31
CA THR A 135 16.68 -27.83 -23.46
C THR A 135 18.09 -27.93 -24.03
N ALA A 136 18.70 -26.83 -24.49
CA ALA A 136 20.08 -26.80 -24.98
C ALA A 136 20.81 -25.54 -24.48
N PRO A 137 22.16 -25.52 -24.41
CA PRO A 137 22.90 -24.29 -24.11
C PRO A 137 22.51 -23.17 -25.08
N THR A 138 22.26 -21.97 -24.55
CA THR A 138 21.76 -20.84 -25.33
C THR A 138 22.68 -19.65 -25.18
N THR A 139 22.98 -18.98 -26.30
CA THR A 139 23.77 -17.75 -26.32
C THR A 139 22.99 -16.61 -26.95
N ILE A 140 22.94 -15.48 -26.24
CA ILE A 140 22.49 -14.19 -26.75
C ILE A 140 23.78 -13.40 -27.01
N ALA A 141 24.18 -13.29 -28.28
CA ALA A 141 25.46 -12.67 -28.64
C ALA A 141 25.49 -11.15 -28.43
N GLY A 142 24.32 -10.50 -28.40
CA GLY A 142 24.15 -9.10 -28.02
C GLY A 142 23.75 -8.89 -26.56
N SER A 143 22.99 -7.82 -26.32
CA SER A 143 22.46 -7.45 -25.00
C SER A 143 20.99 -7.87 -24.85
N ILE A 144 20.49 -7.85 -23.62
CA ILE A 144 19.05 -7.85 -23.33
C ILE A 144 18.67 -6.45 -22.85
N THR A 145 17.70 -5.82 -23.50
CA THR A 145 17.10 -4.57 -23.02
C THR A 145 15.62 -4.81 -22.79
N ALA A 146 15.14 -4.61 -21.56
CA ALA A 146 13.73 -4.71 -21.22
C ALA A 146 13.25 -3.39 -20.63
N ASP A 147 12.47 -2.64 -21.40
CA ASP A 147 11.80 -1.43 -20.94
C ASP A 147 10.34 -1.77 -20.71
N PHE A 148 9.86 -1.75 -19.47
CA PHE A 148 8.48 -2.06 -19.11
C PHE A 148 7.59 -0.82 -19.03
N GLY A 149 8.10 0.37 -19.38
CA GLY A 149 7.34 1.61 -19.29
C GLY A 149 6.78 1.84 -17.89
N THR A 150 5.46 2.02 -17.78
CA THR A 150 4.77 2.23 -16.50
C THR A 150 3.93 1.02 -16.05
N GLU A 151 4.31 -0.17 -16.48
CA GLU A 151 3.68 -1.44 -16.06
C GLU A 151 4.21 -1.95 -14.72
N ALA A 152 3.40 -2.75 -14.03
CA ALA A 152 3.93 -3.69 -13.04
C ALA A 152 4.72 -4.77 -13.79
N SER A 153 5.83 -5.27 -13.25
CA SER A 153 6.65 -6.21 -14.02
C SER A 153 7.40 -7.24 -13.19
N VAL A 154 7.48 -8.46 -13.72
CA VAL A 154 8.41 -9.49 -13.27
C VAL A 154 9.29 -9.88 -14.45
N PHE A 155 10.59 -9.67 -14.31
CA PHE A 155 11.58 -10.10 -15.29
C PHE A 155 12.43 -11.22 -14.70
N ASN A 156 12.37 -12.40 -15.31
CA ASN A 156 13.17 -13.56 -14.93
C ASN A 156 14.18 -13.86 -16.02
N LEU A 157 15.46 -13.94 -15.65
CA LEU A 157 16.52 -14.45 -16.50
C LEU A 157 17.14 -15.64 -15.79
N PHE A 158 17.05 -16.82 -16.41
CA PHE A 158 17.58 -18.03 -15.79
C PHE A 158 18.21 -18.97 -16.79
N ALA A 159 19.08 -19.86 -16.34
CA ALA A 159 19.72 -20.84 -17.21
C ALA A 159 18.70 -21.89 -17.70
N SER A 160 18.60 -23.05 -17.06
CA SER A 160 17.58 -24.06 -17.36
C SER A 160 16.95 -24.57 -16.07
N ALA A 161 15.62 -24.62 -16.05
CA ALA A 161 14.87 -25.15 -14.91
C ALA A 161 15.02 -26.67 -14.73
N GLY A 162 15.43 -27.40 -15.78
CA GLY A 162 15.40 -28.87 -15.79
C GLY A 162 16.73 -29.58 -16.10
N ASN A 163 17.56 -29.05 -17.00
CA ASN A 163 18.48 -29.90 -17.77
C ASN A 163 19.97 -29.47 -17.74
N GLY A 164 20.40 -28.60 -16.83
CA GLY A 164 21.82 -28.21 -16.73
C GLY A 164 22.36 -27.26 -17.80
N ASN A 165 21.52 -26.84 -18.74
CA ASN A 165 21.95 -25.98 -19.84
C ASN A 165 22.19 -24.54 -19.37
N SER A 166 23.34 -23.98 -19.76
CA SER A 166 23.70 -22.60 -19.47
C SER A 166 23.03 -21.60 -20.41
N LEU A 167 22.75 -20.42 -19.86
CA LEU A 167 22.41 -19.23 -20.65
C LEU A 167 23.59 -18.26 -20.59
N THR A 168 24.08 -17.85 -21.76
CA THR A 168 25.14 -16.84 -21.88
C THR A 168 24.61 -15.60 -22.58
N VAL A 169 24.77 -14.43 -21.96
CA VAL A 169 24.53 -13.12 -22.57
C VAL A 169 25.89 -12.45 -22.74
N ASN A 170 26.33 -12.25 -23.98
CA ASN A 170 27.65 -11.67 -24.25
C ASN A 170 27.66 -10.15 -24.01
N GLY A 171 26.52 -9.49 -24.17
CA GLY A 171 26.34 -8.08 -23.83
C GLY A 171 25.87 -7.85 -22.39
N SER A 172 25.20 -6.71 -22.19
CA SER A 172 24.62 -6.31 -20.90
C SER A 172 23.15 -6.69 -20.79
N VAL A 173 22.62 -6.68 -19.58
CA VAL A 173 21.18 -6.77 -19.29
C VAL A 173 20.73 -5.43 -18.70
N ASN A 174 19.92 -4.69 -19.43
CA ASN A 174 19.41 -3.37 -19.02
C ASN A 174 17.90 -3.46 -18.85
N ILE A 175 17.39 -3.08 -17.68
CA ILE A 175 15.98 -3.16 -17.32
C ILE A 175 15.51 -1.77 -16.88
N ILE A 176 14.41 -1.30 -17.45
CA ILE A 176 13.78 -0.01 -17.14
C ILE A 176 12.34 -0.29 -16.68
N GLN A 177 11.97 0.24 -15.53
CA GLN A 177 10.67 0.05 -14.89
C GLN A 177 10.13 1.41 -14.39
N GLY A 178 8.81 1.60 -14.37
CA GLY A 178 8.21 2.89 -14.01
C GLY A 178 6.77 2.82 -13.50
N GLY A 179 6.19 1.64 -13.35
CA GLY A 179 4.80 1.45 -12.92
C GLY A 179 4.55 1.60 -11.42
N SER A 180 3.27 1.62 -11.02
CA SER A 180 2.85 1.66 -9.61
C SER A 180 2.65 0.27 -8.99
N GLY A 181 2.60 -0.79 -9.80
CA GLY A 181 2.52 -2.17 -9.31
C GLY A 181 3.90 -2.76 -9.00
N SER A 182 3.93 -3.98 -8.44
CA SER A 182 5.18 -4.62 -8.05
C SER A 182 6.14 -4.82 -9.23
N GLN A 183 7.41 -4.55 -8.98
CA GLN A 183 8.53 -4.69 -9.90
C GLN A 183 9.55 -5.67 -9.34
N GLN A 184 9.89 -6.71 -10.08
CA GLN A 184 10.88 -7.68 -9.61
C GLN A 184 11.77 -8.13 -10.74
N VAL A 185 13.08 -8.02 -10.53
CA VAL A 185 14.11 -8.59 -11.40
C VAL A 185 14.71 -9.79 -10.71
N ASN A 186 14.68 -10.94 -11.38
CA ASN A 186 15.26 -12.17 -10.86
C ASN A 186 16.29 -12.75 -11.85
N LEU A 187 17.51 -12.94 -11.36
CA LEU A 187 18.60 -13.60 -12.08
C LEU A 187 18.90 -14.91 -11.37
N PHE A 188 18.63 -16.04 -12.03
CA PHE A 188 18.87 -17.36 -11.45
C PHE A 188 19.95 -18.12 -12.22
N GLY A 189 20.88 -18.73 -11.51
CA GLY A 189 21.66 -19.85 -12.04
C GLY A 189 20.80 -21.12 -12.00
N PRO A 190 21.21 -22.17 -11.28
CA PRO A 190 20.33 -23.29 -10.94
C PRO A 190 19.34 -22.91 -9.83
N VAL A 191 18.06 -23.20 -10.05
CA VAL A 191 17.01 -23.01 -9.03
C VAL A 191 17.27 -23.92 -7.81
N ALA A 192 16.94 -23.45 -6.60
CA ALA A 192 17.23 -24.12 -5.32
C ALA A 192 16.80 -25.60 -5.20
N GLY A 193 15.85 -26.06 -6.02
CA GLY A 193 15.40 -27.46 -6.09
C GLY A 193 16.03 -28.31 -7.20
N ASN A 194 16.84 -27.72 -8.08
CA ASN A 194 17.51 -28.42 -9.18
C ASN A 194 19.01 -28.08 -9.19
N PRO A 195 19.82 -28.74 -8.34
CA PRO A 195 21.27 -28.51 -8.28
C PRO A 195 22.01 -28.94 -9.56
N ALA A 196 21.34 -29.66 -10.47
CA ALA A 196 21.87 -29.98 -11.79
C ALA A 196 21.52 -28.91 -12.85
N GLY A 197 20.94 -27.77 -12.46
CA GLY A 197 20.61 -26.66 -13.37
C GLY A 197 21.85 -25.95 -13.93
N GLY A 198 21.68 -25.24 -15.05
CA GLY A 198 22.79 -24.58 -15.72
C GLY A 198 23.23 -23.28 -15.07
N ARG A 199 24.37 -22.75 -15.49
CA ARG A 199 24.88 -21.44 -15.03
C ARG A 199 24.31 -20.31 -15.90
N LEU A 200 24.05 -19.17 -15.28
CA LEU A 200 23.76 -17.91 -15.98
C LEU A 200 25.05 -17.10 -16.05
N SER A 201 25.48 -16.72 -17.25
CA SER A 201 26.66 -15.88 -17.46
C SER A 201 26.30 -14.65 -18.28
N ILE A 202 26.50 -13.48 -17.71
CA ILE A 202 26.31 -12.17 -18.33
C ILE A 202 27.69 -11.54 -18.43
N LEU A 203 28.27 -11.46 -19.62
CA LEU A 203 29.64 -10.97 -19.79
C LEU A 203 29.73 -9.44 -19.65
N GLY A 204 28.63 -8.72 -19.94
CA GLY A 204 28.50 -7.29 -19.69
C GLY A 204 27.98 -6.96 -18.29
N SER A 205 27.39 -5.77 -18.17
CA SER A 205 26.82 -5.25 -16.91
C SER A 205 25.35 -5.65 -16.76
N VAL A 206 24.83 -5.58 -15.54
CA VAL A 206 23.40 -5.61 -15.23
C VAL A 206 23.00 -4.24 -14.68
N SER A 207 21.98 -3.61 -15.27
CA SER A 207 21.43 -2.34 -14.81
C SER A 207 19.92 -2.45 -14.67
N VAL A 208 19.38 -2.05 -13.52
CA VAL A 208 17.96 -1.89 -13.26
C VAL A 208 17.73 -0.42 -12.89
N ASN A 209 16.94 0.28 -13.70
CA ASN A 209 16.51 1.65 -13.43
C ASN A 209 15.00 1.66 -13.24
N ASP A 210 14.56 1.84 -12.01
CA ASP A 210 13.17 1.84 -11.62
C ASP A 210 12.75 3.25 -11.15
N THR A 211 11.82 3.85 -11.88
CA THR A 211 11.23 5.15 -11.53
C THR A 211 9.80 5.01 -11.04
N GLY A 212 9.36 3.78 -10.75
CA GLY A 212 8.01 3.43 -10.35
C GLY A 212 7.69 3.76 -8.90
N ALA A 213 6.41 3.66 -8.57
CA ALA A 213 5.88 3.85 -7.22
C ALA A 213 5.60 2.51 -6.50
N GLY A 214 5.80 1.38 -7.18
CA GLY A 214 5.54 0.04 -6.65
C GLY A 214 6.63 -0.50 -5.74
N VAL A 215 6.38 -1.65 -5.12
CA VAL A 215 7.43 -2.40 -4.40
C VAL A 215 8.38 -2.99 -5.43
N SER A 216 9.65 -2.63 -5.34
CA SER A 216 10.67 -3.06 -6.32
C SER A 216 11.73 -3.95 -5.71
N GLY A 217 12.26 -4.89 -6.49
CA GLY A 217 13.31 -5.78 -5.99
C GLY A 217 14.23 -6.34 -7.06
N LEU A 218 15.40 -6.77 -6.59
CA LEU A 218 16.42 -7.47 -7.37
C LEU A 218 16.83 -8.72 -6.60
N HIS A 219 16.69 -9.88 -7.22
CA HIS A 219 17.12 -11.15 -6.66
C HIS A 219 18.17 -11.78 -7.57
N ILE A 220 19.36 -12.01 -7.04
CA ILE A 220 20.44 -12.75 -7.71
C ILE A 220 20.70 -14.01 -6.91
N ASP A 221 20.34 -15.15 -7.49
CA ASP A 221 20.53 -16.45 -6.87
C ASP A 221 21.97 -16.96 -7.09
N VAL A 222 22.25 -18.12 -6.52
CA VAL A 222 23.53 -18.83 -6.66
C VAL A 222 23.83 -19.18 -8.13
N GLY A 223 25.11 -19.18 -8.51
CA GLY A 223 25.56 -19.64 -9.82
C GLY A 223 25.42 -18.62 -10.96
N VAL A 224 25.20 -17.33 -10.64
CA VAL A 224 25.17 -16.22 -11.60
C VAL A 224 26.55 -15.57 -11.71
N ALA A 225 27.06 -15.40 -12.93
CA ALA A 225 28.30 -14.66 -13.18
C ALA A 225 28.02 -13.38 -13.98
N ILE A 226 28.38 -12.22 -13.43
CA ILE A 226 28.29 -10.90 -14.08
C ILE A 226 29.72 -10.39 -14.31
N GLY A 227 30.09 -10.19 -15.56
CA GLY A 227 31.43 -9.74 -15.98
C GLY A 227 31.63 -8.22 -15.85
N GLY A 228 30.56 -7.44 -15.87
CA GLY A 228 30.56 -5.99 -15.70
C GLY A 228 30.07 -5.53 -14.32
N ASN A 229 29.51 -4.33 -14.29
CA ASN A 229 28.92 -3.72 -13.10
C ASN A 229 27.53 -4.26 -12.81
N LEU A 230 27.08 -4.13 -11.56
CA LEU A 230 25.70 -4.32 -11.15
C LEU A 230 25.15 -2.99 -10.62
N THR A 231 24.12 -2.44 -11.26
CA THR A 231 23.42 -1.24 -10.80
C THR A 231 21.95 -1.54 -10.57
N PHE A 232 21.43 -1.13 -9.42
CA PHE A 232 19.99 -1.04 -9.12
C PHE A 232 19.72 0.38 -8.63
N ASP A 233 18.89 1.13 -9.34
CA ASP A 233 18.51 2.49 -8.97
C ASP A 233 16.98 2.58 -8.90
N ASN A 234 16.47 2.82 -7.70
CA ASN A 234 15.07 3.11 -7.42
C ASN A 234 14.94 4.38 -6.56
N ALA A 235 15.91 5.29 -6.63
CA ALA A 235 15.94 6.49 -5.79
C ALA A 235 14.81 7.49 -6.08
N ALA A 236 14.15 7.37 -7.23
CA ALA A 236 12.99 8.21 -7.58
C ALA A 236 11.69 7.77 -6.88
N ASN A 237 11.62 6.53 -6.37
CA ASN A 237 10.43 6.01 -5.70
C ASN A 237 10.31 6.58 -4.28
N THR A 238 9.20 7.24 -3.97
CA THR A 238 8.94 7.86 -2.66
C THR A 238 7.76 7.24 -1.90
N THR A 239 7.24 6.11 -2.38
CA THR A 239 5.97 5.53 -1.87
C THR A 239 6.08 4.10 -1.37
N SER A 240 7.04 3.30 -1.85
CA SER A 240 7.12 1.86 -1.58
C SER A 240 8.53 1.38 -1.22
N SER A 241 8.65 0.15 -0.69
CA SER A 241 9.93 -0.42 -0.25
C SER A 241 10.74 -1.08 -1.37
N ASN A 242 12.04 -1.32 -1.09
CA ASN A 242 12.89 -2.22 -1.86
C ASN A 242 13.35 -3.49 -1.15
N ASN A 243 13.58 -4.53 -1.94
CA ASN A 243 14.24 -5.76 -1.50
C ASN A 243 15.29 -6.21 -2.51
N VAL A 244 16.57 -6.10 -2.15
CA VAL A 244 17.71 -6.57 -2.94
C VAL A 244 18.38 -7.75 -2.25
N GLN A 245 18.51 -8.87 -2.96
CA GLN A 245 19.10 -10.11 -2.45
C GLN A 245 20.17 -10.62 -3.41
N ILE A 246 21.37 -10.89 -2.90
CA ILE A 246 22.49 -11.45 -3.65
C ILE A 246 23.04 -12.65 -2.88
N PHE A 247 22.89 -13.83 -3.45
CA PHE A 247 23.32 -15.08 -2.85
C PHE A 247 24.46 -15.73 -3.63
N SER A 248 25.33 -16.44 -2.92
CA SER A 248 26.40 -17.26 -3.51
C SER A 248 26.53 -18.59 -2.79
N SER A 249 26.81 -19.68 -3.51
CA SER A 249 27.21 -20.96 -2.90
C SER A 249 28.13 -21.74 -3.83
N ALA A 250 29.28 -22.21 -3.33
CA ALA A 250 30.17 -23.07 -4.12
C ALA A 250 29.80 -24.56 -4.05
N ALA A 251 28.94 -24.99 -3.12
CA ALA A 251 28.77 -26.41 -2.79
C ALA A 251 28.03 -27.24 -3.86
N ALA A 252 27.36 -26.60 -4.84
CA ALA A 252 26.67 -27.31 -5.91
C ALA A 252 26.67 -26.59 -7.27
N ASN A 253 26.76 -25.25 -7.29
CA ASN A 253 26.18 -24.45 -8.38
C ASN A 253 27.18 -23.46 -9.03
N GLY A 254 28.43 -23.47 -8.55
CA GLY A 254 29.43 -22.43 -8.82
C GLY A 254 29.14 -21.16 -8.03
N ALA A 255 30.19 -20.50 -7.55
CA ALA A 255 30.04 -19.24 -6.83
C ALA A 255 29.41 -18.17 -7.73
N THR A 256 28.49 -17.39 -7.16
CA THR A 256 28.04 -16.14 -7.77
C THR A 256 29.21 -15.15 -7.73
N SER A 257 29.44 -14.46 -8.84
CA SER A 257 30.53 -13.49 -8.99
C SER A 257 30.07 -12.27 -9.76
N ILE A 258 30.40 -11.09 -9.25
CA ILE A 258 30.20 -9.81 -9.93
C ILE A 258 31.58 -9.18 -10.06
N ALA A 259 32.10 -9.07 -11.28
CA ALA A 259 33.49 -8.66 -11.48
C ALA A 259 33.70 -7.14 -11.39
N GLY A 260 32.70 -6.34 -11.77
CA GLY A 260 32.72 -4.88 -11.66
C GLY A 260 32.22 -4.34 -10.33
N ALA A 261 31.87 -3.05 -10.32
CA ALA A 261 31.32 -2.37 -9.16
C ALA A 261 29.83 -2.72 -8.94
N VAL A 262 29.39 -2.66 -7.69
CA VAL A 262 27.99 -2.80 -7.28
C VAL A 262 27.49 -1.46 -6.76
N SER A 263 26.42 -0.92 -7.36
CA SER A 263 25.78 0.32 -6.94
C SER A 263 24.29 0.10 -6.72
N LEU A 264 23.85 0.22 -5.48
CA LEU A 264 22.45 0.07 -5.09
C LEU A 264 21.95 1.41 -4.54
N ALA A 265 21.02 2.07 -5.24
CA ALA A 265 20.31 3.25 -4.77
C ALA A 265 18.84 2.87 -4.54
N LEU A 266 18.40 2.90 -3.28
CA LEU A 266 17.10 2.38 -2.86
C LEU A 266 16.06 3.51 -2.77
N SER A 267 14.80 3.12 -2.60
CA SER A 267 13.65 4.00 -2.52
C SER A 267 13.78 5.02 -1.40
N GLN A 268 13.40 6.25 -1.69
CA GLN A 268 13.29 7.37 -0.76
C GLN A 268 11.93 7.43 -0.06
N ALA A 269 11.18 6.32 -0.04
CA ALA A 269 9.87 6.25 0.61
C ALA A 269 9.98 6.43 2.12
N ALA A 270 9.40 7.52 2.62
CA ALA A 270 9.28 7.73 4.05
C ALA A 270 8.48 6.58 4.67
N TYR A 271 8.96 6.03 5.78
CA TYR A 271 8.29 4.98 6.56
C TYR A 271 8.21 3.57 5.92
N GLN A 272 8.74 3.36 4.70
CA GLN A 272 8.82 2.02 4.10
C GLN A 272 10.24 1.46 4.24
N PRO A 273 10.42 0.26 4.78
CA PRO A 273 11.76 -0.28 5.00
C PRO A 273 12.39 -0.74 3.68
N ASN A 274 13.64 -0.38 3.40
CA ASN A 274 14.41 -1.07 2.37
C ASN A 274 15.21 -2.22 2.96
N SER A 275 15.41 -3.28 2.19
CA SER A 275 16.27 -4.39 2.59
C SER A 275 17.33 -4.70 1.54
N VAL A 276 18.56 -4.88 1.99
CA VAL A 276 19.66 -5.42 1.18
C VAL A 276 20.27 -6.59 1.93
N MET A 277 20.36 -7.74 1.26
CA MET A 277 21.04 -8.92 1.80
C MET A 277 22.09 -9.42 0.81
N MET A 278 23.34 -9.44 1.23
CA MET A 278 24.47 -10.01 0.49
C MET A 278 25.03 -11.17 1.30
N ARG A 279 24.94 -12.39 0.78
CA ARG A 279 25.24 -13.59 1.58
C ARG A 279 25.94 -14.70 0.80
N GLY A 280 27.11 -15.10 1.32
CA GLY A 280 27.74 -16.38 0.98
C GLY A 280 27.17 -17.55 1.79
N LEU A 281 26.79 -18.64 1.13
CA LEU A 281 26.28 -19.88 1.72
C LEU A 281 27.36 -20.97 1.60
N GLY A 282 28.05 -21.24 2.72
CA GLY A 282 29.18 -22.17 2.81
C GLY A 282 30.49 -21.57 2.32
N THR A 283 30.49 -20.84 1.20
CA THR A 283 31.65 -20.10 0.68
C THR A 283 31.36 -18.62 0.57
N ALA A 284 32.42 -17.81 0.71
CA ALA A 284 32.28 -16.35 0.67
C ALA A 284 31.83 -15.85 -0.71
N LEU A 285 30.86 -14.95 -0.75
CA LEU A 285 30.51 -14.16 -1.94
C LEU A 285 31.62 -13.12 -2.15
N THR A 286 32.25 -13.09 -3.34
CA THR A 286 33.42 -12.22 -3.59
C THR A 286 33.04 -11.04 -4.48
N PHE A 287 33.45 -9.83 -4.06
CA PHE A 287 33.30 -8.57 -4.80
C PHE A 287 34.69 -7.98 -5.09
N PRO A 288 35.20 -8.10 -6.33
CA PRO A 288 36.48 -7.51 -6.74
C PRO A 288 36.42 -5.99 -6.91
N GLY A 289 35.29 -5.44 -7.36
CA GLY A 289 35.07 -4.00 -7.47
C GLY A 289 34.40 -3.40 -6.24
N SER A 290 34.25 -2.07 -6.25
CA SER A 290 33.64 -1.32 -5.14
C SER A 290 32.16 -1.65 -4.95
N VAL A 291 31.67 -1.51 -3.72
CA VAL A 291 30.26 -1.70 -3.37
C VAL A 291 29.72 -0.43 -2.71
N ALA A 292 28.71 0.18 -3.31
CA ALA A 292 28.01 1.33 -2.77
C ALA A 292 26.52 0.97 -2.55
N ILE A 293 26.03 1.18 -1.34
CA ILE A 293 24.64 0.98 -0.94
C ILE A 293 24.12 2.31 -0.38
N THR A 294 23.16 2.93 -1.04
CA THR A 294 22.49 4.15 -0.62
C THR A 294 21.04 3.80 -0.29
N GLY A 295 20.69 3.93 0.97
CA GLY A 295 19.36 3.76 1.54
C GLY A 295 18.40 4.91 1.26
N GLY A 296 17.26 4.84 1.92
CA GLY A 296 16.11 5.70 1.78
C GLY A 296 15.82 6.60 2.98
N ALA A 297 14.60 7.14 2.99
CA ALA A 297 14.03 7.87 4.12
C ALA A 297 13.21 6.93 5.04
N GLY A 298 13.32 5.62 4.87
CA GLY A 298 12.60 4.61 5.65
C GLY A 298 13.54 3.78 6.52
N ALA A 299 12.98 2.77 7.19
CA ALA A 299 13.71 1.91 8.12
C ALA A 299 14.58 0.90 7.38
N ASP A 300 15.83 1.26 7.09
CA ASP A 300 16.65 0.44 6.20
C ASP A 300 17.35 -0.71 6.94
N GLN A 301 17.38 -1.89 6.31
CA GLN A 301 18.05 -3.07 6.84
C GLN A 301 19.04 -3.64 5.84
N PHE A 302 20.33 -3.51 6.15
CA PHE A 302 21.41 -4.05 5.34
C PHE A 302 22.12 -5.20 6.07
N ASP A 303 22.20 -6.35 5.42
CA ASP A 303 22.77 -7.57 5.96
C ASP A 303 23.87 -8.11 5.04
N LEU A 304 25.13 -7.90 5.45
CA LEU A 304 26.31 -8.35 4.74
C LEU A 304 26.90 -9.53 5.51
N THR A 305 26.78 -10.73 4.97
CA THR A 305 27.21 -11.95 5.65
C THR A 305 28.11 -12.81 4.78
N ASN A 306 29.15 -13.40 5.38
CA ASN A 306 30.06 -14.34 4.72
C ASN A 306 30.47 -13.87 3.30
N SER A 307 31.01 -12.67 3.21
CA SER A 307 31.36 -12.02 1.93
C SER A 307 32.78 -11.45 1.97
N TRP A 308 33.46 -11.40 0.84
CA TRP A 308 34.81 -10.89 0.69
C TRP A 308 34.82 -9.70 -0.29
N PHE A 309 35.03 -8.51 0.26
CA PHE A 309 35.14 -7.26 -0.47
C PHE A 309 36.62 -6.92 -0.66
N LYS A 310 37.06 -6.88 -1.91
CA LYS A 310 38.47 -6.59 -2.26
C LYS A 310 38.73 -5.10 -2.49
N ASP A 311 37.68 -4.33 -2.75
CA ASP A 311 37.70 -2.89 -2.96
C ASP A 311 36.74 -2.19 -1.99
N SER A 312 36.64 -0.86 -2.08
CA SER A 312 35.94 -0.02 -1.10
C SER A 312 34.46 -0.38 -0.95
N VAL A 313 33.97 -0.34 0.29
CA VAL A 313 32.55 -0.53 0.62
C VAL A 313 31.99 0.74 1.27
N THR A 314 30.96 1.32 0.67
CA THR A 314 30.23 2.46 1.22
C THR A 314 28.79 2.08 1.47
N ILE A 315 28.32 2.32 2.70
CA ILE A 315 26.94 2.05 3.12
C ILE A 315 26.37 3.33 3.74
N ALA A 316 25.44 3.97 3.05
CA ALA A 316 24.72 5.13 3.54
C ALA A 316 23.25 4.75 3.80
N ALA A 317 22.88 4.39 5.03
CA ALA A 317 21.53 3.95 5.37
C ALA A 317 20.49 5.08 5.47
N GLY A 318 20.79 6.25 4.89
CA GLY A 318 19.85 7.36 4.81
C GLY A 318 19.53 8.02 6.15
N SER A 319 18.32 8.58 6.21
CA SER A 319 17.80 9.34 7.35
C SER A 319 16.42 8.82 7.76
N SER A 320 16.41 7.67 8.43
CA SER A 320 15.19 7.15 9.07
C SER A 320 14.53 8.20 9.99
N PRO A 321 13.19 8.28 9.99
CA PRO A 321 12.41 8.99 11.00
C PRO A 321 12.78 8.51 12.41
N SER A 322 12.67 9.39 13.40
CA SER A 322 13.14 9.17 14.77
C SER A 322 12.41 8.07 15.57
N PHE A 323 11.61 7.22 14.96
CA PHE A 323 10.90 6.12 15.62
C PHE A 323 11.14 4.77 14.95
N VAL A 324 11.79 4.77 13.79
CA VAL A 324 12.29 3.59 13.10
C VAL A 324 13.82 3.60 13.14
N ARG A 325 14.44 2.46 12.82
CA ARG A 325 15.88 2.29 12.96
C ARG A 325 16.48 1.78 11.68
N ASP A 326 17.53 2.46 11.23
CA ASP A 326 18.43 1.91 10.23
C ASP A 326 19.32 0.86 10.90
N THR A 327 19.46 -0.30 10.28
CA THR A 327 20.28 -1.41 10.79
C THR A 327 21.24 -1.89 9.72
N VAL A 328 22.54 -1.86 10.04
CA VAL A 328 23.60 -2.47 9.24
C VAL A 328 24.21 -3.62 10.03
N SER A 329 24.17 -4.83 9.48
CA SER A 329 24.78 -6.03 10.06
C SER A 329 25.91 -6.53 9.16
N ILE A 330 27.10 -6.73 9.73
CA ILE A 330 28.29 -7.22 9.04
C ILE A 330 28.87 -8.41 9.80
N ASP A 331 28.66 -9.62 9.26
CA ASP A 331 28.96 -10.87 9.98
C ASP A 331 29.75 -11.87 9.13
N GLY A 332 30.95 -12.23 9.56
CA GLY A 332 31.84 -13.15 8.84
C GLY A 332 32.36 -12.62 7.51
N CYS A 333 32.40 -11.30 7.36
CA CYS A 333 32.92 -10.65 6.15
C CYS A 333 34.42 -10.38 6.24
N ARG A 334 35.08 -10.30 5.09
CA ARG A 334 36.45 -9.83 4.95
C ARG A 334 36.50 -8.60 4.04
N PHE A 335 37.20 -7.56 4.48
CA PHE A 335 37.40 -6.33 3.72
C PHE A 335 38.90 -6.08 3.51
N ASP A 336 39.36 -6.05 2.26
CA ASP A 336 40.76 -5.74 1.93
C ASP A 336 40.99 -4.23 1.68
N ALA A 337 39.91 -3.45 1.53
CA ALA A 337 39.91 -2.00 1.31
C ALA A 337 38.97 -1.28 2.29
N THR A 338 38.84 0.04 2.14
CA THR A 338 38.13 0.89 3.10
C THR A 338 36.65 0.55 3.24
N VAL A 339 36.12 0.69 4.45
CA VAL A 339 34.70 0.53 4.74
C VAL A 339 34.17 1.80 5.37
N ASP A 340 33.22 2.45 4.72
CA ASP A 340 32.57 3.65 5.21
C ASP A 340 31.08 3.40 5.43
N VAL A 341 30.63 3.55 6.67
CA VAL A 341 29.21 3.43 7.05
C VAL A 341 28.72 4.78 7.54
N SER A 342 27.60 5.27 7.01
CA SER A 342 26.94 6.49 7.48
C SER A 342 25.46 6.26 7.76
N MET A 343 25.00 6.77 8.90
CA MET A 343 23.60 6.77 9.35
C MET A 343 23.28 8.16 9.88
N THR A 344 22.23 8.80 9.36
CA THR A 344 21.91 10.20 9.72
C THR A 344 20.60 10.35 10.50
N GLY A 345 19.76 9.31 10.54
CA GLY A 345 18.58 9.23 11.40
C GLY A 345 18.92 8.83 12.85
N SER A 346 18.02 9.09 13.79
CA SER A 346 18.16 8.62 15.17
C SER A 346 18.09 7.08 15.24
N TYR A 347 18.73 6.49 16.26
CA TYR A 347 18.68 5.05 16.54
C TYR A 347 19.31 4.16 15.47
N GLY A 348 20.30 4.66 14.73
CA GLY A 348 21.10 3.84 13.82
C GLY A 348 21.77 2.70 14.58
N VAL A 349 21.73 1.48 14.03
CA VAL A 349 22.33 0.29 14.64
C VAL A 349 23.37 -0.31 13.69
N LEU A 350 24.64 -0.25 14.09
CA LEU A 350 25.73 -0.96 13.43
C LEU A 350 26.14 -2.20 14.23
N ASN A 351 25.84 -3.38 13.68
CA ASN A 351 26.17 -4.67 14.24
C ASN A 351 27.38 -5.28 13.51
N LEU A 352 28.48 -5.51 14.23
CA LEU A 352 29.69 -6.14 13.70
C LEU A 352 29.95 -7.48 14.39
N GLY A 353 29.89 -8.60 13.67
CA GLY A 353 30.16 -9.94 14.21
C GLY A 353 29.17 -10.40 15.28
N THR A 354 27.92 -9.97 15.16
CA THR A 354 26.84 -10.22 16.13
C THR A 354 26.00 -11.45 15.81
N LYS A 355 26.14 -12.08 14.64
CA LYS A 355 25.42 -13.31 14.28
C LYS A 355 26.27 -14.54 14.56
N ALA A 356 25.68 -15.50 15.27
CA ALA A 356 26.33 -16.77 15.57
C ALA A 356 26.46 -17.66 14.34
N GLY A 357 27.55 -18.42 14.27
CA GLY A 357 27.78 -19.43 13.23
C GLY A 357 28.54 -18.93 11.99
N TYR A 358 29.01 -17.68 12.01
CA TYR A 358 29.88 -17.14 10.98
C TYR A 358 31.34 -17.16 11.43
N THR A 359 32.27 -17.11 10.48
CA THR A 359 33.70 -16.89 10.76
C THR A 359 33.94 -15.49 11.30
N PRO A 360 35.17 -15.15 11.73
CA PRO A 360 35.49 -13.78 12.14
C PRO A 360 35.19 -12.75 11.05
N THR A 361 34.72 -11.56 11.45
CA THR A 361 34.64 -10.38 10.58
C THR A 361 36.00 -9.68 10.59
N ILE A 362 36.65 -9.53 9.44
CA ILE A 362 38.04 -9.04 9.32
C ILE A 362 38.10 -7.78 8.45
N PHE A 363 38.69 -6.72 8.99
CA PHE A 363 38.97 -5.47 8.29
C PHE A 363 40.49 -5.29 8.13
N GLN A 364 41.01 -5.42 6.91
CA GLN A 364 42.43 -5.22 6.60
C GLN A 364 42.79 -3.74 6.37
N ALA A 365 41.80 -2.91 6.07
CA ALA A 365 41.92 -1.50 5.75
C ALA A 365 41.03 -0.65 6.68
N PRO A 366 41.17 0.68 6.65
CA PRO A 366 40.45 1.56 7.57
C PRO A 366 38.94 1.40 7.52
N VAL A 367 38.30 1.49 8.69
CA VAL A 367 36.84 1.49 8.84
C VAL A 367 36.40 2.82 9.43
N THR A 368 35.48 3.50 8.78
CA THR A 368 34.82 4.70 9.29
C THR A 368 33.34 4.41 9.49
N ALA A 369 32.80 4.72 10.66
CA ALA A 369 31.36 4.70 10.90
C ALA A 369 30.92 6.04 11.48
N ASN A 370 30.08 6.78 10.74
CA ASN A 370 29.51 8.05 11.15
C ASN A 370 28.01 7.87 11.39
N LEU A 371 27.64 7.71 12.66
CA LEU A 371 26.26 7.60 13.11
C LEU A 371 25.91 8.93 13.77
N THR A 372 25.30 9.85 13.02
CA THR A 372 25.10 11.25 13.47
C THR A 372 23.75 11.49 14.14
N GLY A 373 22.96 10.44 14.34
CA GLY A 373 21.65 10.49 14.97
C GLY A 373 21.73 10.56 16.50
N ALA A 374 20.56 10.72 17.13
CA ALA A 374 20.47 10.56 18.57
C ALA A 374 20.41 9.07 18.94
N TYR A 375 21.18 8.67 19.96
CA TYR A 375 21.11 7.34 20.58
C TYR A 375 21.49 6.16 19.68
N ASP A 376 22.43 6.40 18.77
CA ASP A 376 22.94 5.36 17.89
C ASP A 376 23.69 4.27 18.65
N ILE A 377 23.63 3.04 18.14
CA ILE A 377 24.20 1.85 18.79
C ILE A 377 25.20 1.19 17.85
N VAL A 378 26.41 0.96 18.35
CA VAL A 378 27.39 0.08 17.73
C VAL A 378 27.55 -1.15 18.61
N VAL A 379 27.35 -2.36 18.06
CA VAL A 379 27.55 -3.63 18.75
C VAL A 379 28.73 -4.36 18.15
N LEU A 380 29.77 -4.61 18.95
CA LEU A 380 30.99 -5.31 18.56
C LEU A 380 31.05 -6.71 19.17
N SER A 381 30.83 -7.72 18.31
CA SER A 381 30.85 -9.14 18.62
C SER A 381 29.81 -9.59 19.66
N ASN A 382 29.11 -10.70 19.40
CA ASN A 382 28.17 -11.28 20.38
C ASN A 382 28.76 -12.44 21.19
N SER A 383 30.00 -12.86 20.93
CA SER A 383 30.53 -14.13 21.43
C SER A 383 31.86 -13.95 22.16
N THR A 384 31.99 -14.63 23.30
CA THR A 384 33.27 -14.78 24.00
C THR A 384 34.19 -15.82 23.33
N ALA A 385 33.66 -16.62 22.40
CA ALA A 385 34.41 -17.54 21.56
C ALA A 385 35.00 -16.83 20.33
N THR A 386 36.09 -17.37 19.78
CA THR A 386 36.78 -16.79 18.62
C THR A 386 36.00 -16.87 17.31
N VAL A 387 34.90 -17.63 17.28
CA VAL A 387 34.15 -17.93 16.05
C VAL A 387 33.54 -16.66 15.44
N ASN A 388 32.96 -15.76 16.23
CA ASN A 388 32.38 -14.49 15.74
C ASN A 388 33.20 -13.25 16.18
N GLN A 389 34.53 -13.39 16.25
CA GLN A 389 35.40 -12.28 16.63
C GLN A 389 35.40 -11.20 15.54
N VAL A 390 35.50 -9.93 15.94
CA VAL A 390 35.79 -8.81 15.02
C VAL A 390 37.28 -8.48 15.07
N VAL A 391 37.94 -8.43 13.91
CA VAL A 391 39.39 -8.21 13.77
C VAL A 391 39.63 -6.97 12.93
N PHE A 392 40.23 -5.94 13.52
CA PHE A 392 40.71 -4.74 12.84
C PHE A 392 42.24 -4.82 12.73
N ASN A 393 42.74 -5.04 11.52
CA ASN A 393 44.19 -4.98 11.22
C ASN A 393 44.63 -3.56 10.80
N SER A 394 43.71 -2.61 10.79
CA SER A 394 43.91 -1.20 10.48
C SER A 394 43.11 -0.31 11.42
N SER A 395 43.09 1.00 11.18
CA SER A 395 42.37 1.97 12.00
C SER A 395 40.85 1.82 11.89
N VAL A 396 40.15 1.98 13.01
CA VAL A 396 38.70 2.11 13.09
C VAL A 396 38.33 3.43 13.75
N THR A 397 37.46 4.19 13.10
CA THR A 397 36.94 5.47 13.58
C THR A 397 35.43 5.39 13.69
N LEU A 398 34.91 5.56 14.91
CA LEU A 398 33.48 5.63 15.18
C LEU A 398 33.11 7.05 15.62
N THR A 399 32.22 7.72 14.90
CA THR A 399 31.74 9.06 15.21
C THR A 399 30.25 9.02 15.49
N GLY A 400 29.85 9.38 16.72
CA GLY A 400 28.46 9.52 17.15
C GLY A 400 27.92 10.94 16.96
N GLY A 401 26.60 11.09 17.00
CA GLY A 401 25.89 12.37 16.97
C GLY A 401 26.11 13.26 18.20
N ALA A 402 25.34 14.34 18.30
CA ALA A 402 25.45 15.30 19.40
C ALA A 402 25.05 14.70 20.77
N ALA A 403 24.12 13.76 20.78
CA ALA A 403 23.86 12.91 21.93
C ALA A 403 24.81 11.71 21.88
N ASN A 404 25.43 11.37 23.01
CA ASN A 404 26.35 10.24 23.07
C ASN A 404 25.67 8.95 22.59
N GLY A 405 26.20 8.34 21.53
CA GLY A 405 25.86 6.99 21.11
C GLY A 405 26.38 5.95 22.10
N LEU A 406 25.95 4.71 21.91
CA LEU A 406 26.30 3.57 22.75
C LEU A 406 27.20 2.58 21.99
N LEU A 407 28.36 2.27 22.56
CA LEU A 407 29.23 1.20 22.09
C LEU A 407 29.13 0.00 23.02
N LEU A 408 28.50 -1.08 22.54
CA LEU A 408 28.36 -2.35 23.23
C LEU A 408 29.43 -3.33 22.77
N ILE A 409 30.14 -3.94 23.71
CA ILE A 409 31.18 -4.94 23.42
C ILE A 409 30.87 -6.24 24.21
N PRO A 410 29.88 -7.04 23.77
CA PRO A 410 29.56 -8.30 24.44
C PRO A 410 30.62 -9.39 24.27
N GLY A 411 31.37 -9.36 23.16
CA GLY A 411 32.27 -10.43 22.74
C GLY A 411 33.74 -10.01 22.58
N LYS A 412 34.52 -10.88 21.94
CA LYS A 412 35.94 -10.62 21.63
C LYS A 412 36.09 -9.75 20.38
N TYR A 413 36.99 -8.77 20.46
CA TYR A 413 37.51 -8.03 19.31
C TYR A 413 39.03 -7.84 19.42
N SER A 414 39.71 -7.59 18.30
CA SER A 414 41.14 -7.26 18.29
C SER A 414 41.42 -6.05 17.40
N VAL A 415 42.23 -5.12 17.90
CA VAL A 415 42.66 -3.90 17.22
C VAL A 415 44.05 -3.53 17.72
N GLY A 416 44.93 -3.00 16.86
CA GLY A 416 46.26 -2.55 17.29
C GLY A 416 46.17 -1.37 18.27
N PRO A 417 47.16 -1.20 19.16
CA PRO A 417 47.23 -0.02 20.03
C PRO A 417 47.18 1.29 19.21
N GLY A 418 46.34 2.23 19.63
CA GLY A 418 46.19 3.54 18.95
C GLY A 418 45.38 3.52 17.66
N GLN A 419 44.86 2.36 17.23
CA GLN A 419 44.08 2.23 15.98
C GLN A 419 42.55 2.29 16.21
N PHE A 420 42.07 2.41 17.45
CA PHE A 420 40.65 2.49 17.75
C PHE A 420 40.29 3.90 18.25
N THR A 421 39.62 4.68 17.41
CA THR A 421 39.15 6.02 17.74
C THR A 421 37.63 6.03 17.84
N LYS A 422 37.11 6.61 18.93
CA LYS A 422 35.68 6.84 19.11
C LYS A 422 35.44 8.28 19.56
N THR A 423 34.45 8.93 18.97
CA THR A 423 34.00 10.28 19.29
C THR A 423 32.50 10.22 19.59
N ASN A 424 32.05 10.84 20.69
CA ASN A 424 30.65 10.84 21.13
C ASN A 424 30.03 9.44 21.34
N PHE A 425 30.82 8.48 21.83
CA PHE A 425 30.34 7.15 22.23
C PHE A 425 30.71 6.82 23.67
N VAL A 426 29.72 6.37 24.45
CA VAL A 426 29.94 5.78 25.78
C VAL A 426 30.05 4.27 25.64
N VAL A 427 31.05 3.66 26.27
CA VAL A 427 31.16 2.20 26.34
C VAL A 427 30.37 1.69 27.53
N ALA A 428 29.49 0.72 27.31
CA ALA A 428 28.77 0.05 28.39
C ALA A 428 28.66 -1.45 28.16
N SER A 429 28.47 -2.20 29.25
CA SER A 429 28.15 -3.63 29.22
C SER A 429 26.67 -3.91 28.93
N ARG A 430 25.80 -2.93 29.22
CA ARG A 430 24.38 -2.85 28.81
C ARG A 430 23.83 -1.50 29.31
N VAL A 431 23.23 -0.68 28.46
CA VAL A 431 22.38 0.43 28.93
C VAL A 431 20.99 0.18 28.36
N ALA A 432 19.99 0.19 29.23
CA ALA A 432 18.61 0.22 28.77
C ALA A 432 18.42 1.51 27.94
N PRO A 433 17.70 1.46 26.80
CA PRO A 433 17.33 2.68 26.09
C PRO A 433 16.76 3.71 27.08
N PRO A 434 17.01 5.02 26.89
CA PRO A 434 16.32 6.05 27.65
C PRO A 434 14.82 5.73 27.67
N ALA A 435 14.23 5.72 28.85
CA ALA A 435 12.79 5.50 28.97
C ALA A 435 12.08 6.65 28.24
N ALA A 436 11.11 6.32 27.37
CA ALA A 436 10.23 7.31 26.77
C ALA A 436 9.67 8.21 27.88
N SER A 437 9.64 9.51 27.66
CA SER A 437 9.38 10.49 28.72
C SER A 437 8.31 11.49 28.27
N VAL A 438 7.39 11.74 29.19
CA VAL A 438 6.27 12.64 28.96
C VAL A 438 6.25 13.65 30.09
N THR A 439 6.13 14.92 29.75
CA THR A 439 6.09 16.01 30.72
C THR A 439 4.66 16.47 30.93
N VAL A 440 4.31 16.69 32.20
CA VAL A 440 3.01 17.20 32.62
C VAL A 440 3.22 18.58 33.24
N SER A 441 2.40 19.54 32.82
CA SER A 441 2.37 20.90 33.38
C SER A 441 0.94 21.32 33.70
N VAL A 442 0.79 22.09 34.78
CA VAL A 442 -0.50 22.58 35.26
C VAL A 442 -0.46 24.09 35.37
N GLN A 443 -1.41 24.78 34.75
CA GLN A 443 -1.59 26.22 34.88
C GLN A 443 -3.04 26.54 35.24
N GLY A 444 -3.28 26.85 36.52
CA GLY A 444 -4.63 26.96 37.05
C GLY A 444 -5.36 25.62 36.95
N ASN A 445 -6.50 25.59 36.26
CA ASN A 445 -7.28 24.36 36.00
C ASN A 445 -6.99 23.74 34.62
N ASN A 446 -5.93 24.16 33.94
CA ASN A 446 -5.51 23.61 32.65
C ASN A 446 -4.38 22.60 32.84
N LEU A 447 -4.49 21.47 32.16
CA LEU A 447 -3.49 20.41 32.16
C LEU A 447 -2.90 20.26 30.76
N THR A 448 -1.58 20.35 30.65
CA THR A 448 -0.86 20.05 29.41
C THR A 448 0.02 18.82 29.62
N VAL A 449 -0.12 17.84 28.73
CA VAL A 449 0.72 16.64 28.66
C VAL A 449 1.50 16.70 27.34
N SER A 450 2.81 16.64 27.42
CA SER A 450 3.69 16.81 26.26
C SER A 450 4.65 15.64 26.14
N SER A 451 4.63 14.97 25.00
CA SER A 451 5.73 14.11 24.58
C SER A 451 6.83 14.97 24.00
N THR A 452 8.07 14.73 24.43
CA THR A 452 9.25 15.48 23.96
C THR A 452 10.22 14.60 23.18
N ASP A 453 9.92 13.31 22.99
CA ASP A 453 10.88 12.36 22.43
C ASP A 453 10.28 11.43 21.36
N GLY A 454 11.17 10.85 20.53
CA GLY A 454 10.82 9.89 19.49
C GLY A 454 10.65 8.45 20.00
N TYR A 455 10.58 8.22 21.32
CA TYR A 455 10.65 6.87 21.91
C TYR A 455 9.30 6.15 21.99
N ASN A 456 8.38 6.48 21.10
CA ASN A 456 7.06 5.85 21.00
C ASN A 456 6.29 5.84 22.34
N PRO A 457 6.11 7.00 23.02
CA PRO A 457 5.45 7.02 24.31
C PRO A 457 4.01 6.51 24.25
N SER A 458 3.64 5.75 25.28
CA SER A 458 2.27 5.26 25.47
C SER A 458 1.74 5.73 26.80
N LEU A 459 0.55 6.34 26.79
CA LEU A 459 -0.04 7.02 27.93
C LEU A 459 -1.50 6.66 28.12
N LEU A 460 -1.89 6.51 29.38
CA LEU A 460 -3.27 6.39 29.83
C LEU A 460 -3.58 7.52 30.82
N ILE A 461 -4.52 8.39 30.46
CA ILE A 461 -5.01 9.50 31.28
C ILE A 461 -6.40 9.14 31.78
N THR A 462 -6.57 9.04 33.10
CA THR A 462 -7.85 8.70 33.75
C THR A 462 -8.21 9.67 34.85
N ARG A 463 -9.43 9.57 35.36
CA ARG A 463 -9.88 10.29 36.55
C ARG A 463 -10.07 9.33 37.73
N SER A 464 -9.51 9.71 38.88
CA SER A 464 -9.71 9.01 40.15
C SER A 464 -10.01 10.03 41.24
N GLY A 465 -11.27 10.09 41.66
CA GLY A 465 -11.76 11.12 42.59
C GLY A 465 -11.50 12.54 42.08
N GLY A 466 -10.87 13.36 42.91
CA GLY A 466 -10.51 14.76 42.59
C GLY A 466 -9.21 14.92 41.81
N ALA A 467 -8.58 13.85 41.35
CA ALA A 467 -7.29 13.89 40.64
C ALA A 467 -7.37 13.32 39.22
N ILE A 468 -6.53 13.86 38.34
CA ILE A 468 -6.23 13.30 37.04
C ILE A 468 -4.99 12.41 37.18
N VAL A 469 -5.09 11.18 36.73
CA VAL A 469 -4.01 10.18 36.82
C VAL A 469 -3.45 9.97 35.42
N ILE A 470 -2.17 10.29 35.23
CA ILE A 470 -1.43 10.02 34.00
C ILE A 470 -0.53 8.81 34.26
N THR A 471 -0.75 7.72 33.54
CA THR A 471 0.02 6.48 33.63
C THR A 471 0.80 6.29 32.34
N GLY A 472 2.13 6.27 32.43
CA GLY A 472 2.96 5.82 31.33
C GLY A 472 2.91 4.29 31.20
N GLN A 473 2.69 3.84 29.98
CA GLN A 473 2.64 2.43 29.60
C GLN A 473 3.93 2.06 28.85
N ASN A 474 4.22 0.78 28.69
CA ASN A 474 5.40 0.29 27.94
C ASN A 474 6.75 0.91 28.37
N GLY A 475 6.89 1.23 29.67
CA GLY A 475 8.10 1.84 30.21
C GLY A 475 8.18 3.36 30.04
N THR A 476 7.12 4.02 29.56
CA THR A 476 7.05 5.48 29.52
C THR A 476 7.04 6.06 30.94
N GLN A 477 7.95 6.98 31.23
CA GLN A 477 7.99 7.76 32.47
C GLN A 477 7.21 9.06 32.31
N VAL A 478 6.55 9.48 33.38
CA VAL A 478 5.77 10.72 33.45
C VAL A 478 6.43 11.67 34.45
N SER A 479 6.87 12.81 33.93
CA SER A 479 7.46 13.89 34.70
C SER A 479 6.40 14.93 35.07
N ASN A 480 6.31 15.32 36.33
CA ASN A 480 5.49 16.43 36.79
C ASN A 480 6.37 17.37 37.64
N GLY A 481 6.89 18.43 37.00
CA GLY A 481 7.90 19.29 37.63
C GLY A 481 9.22 18.54 37.86
N LYS A 482 9.58 18.31 39.12
CA LYS A 482 10.83 17.61 39.49
C LYS A 482 10.64 16.12 39.78
N THR A 483 9.40 15.63 39.82
CA THR A 483 9.11 14.22 40.12
C THR A 483 8.94 13.43 38.83
N VAL A 484 9.56 12.25 38.75
CA VAL A 484 9.46 11.34 37.61
C VAL A 484 8.99 9.99 38.12
N ALA A 485 7.92 9.46 37.54
CA ALA A 485 7.34 8.17 37.91
C ALA A 485 6.58 7.57 36.73
N PHE A 486 6.33 6.25 36.71
CA PHE A 486 5.46 5.63 35.71
C PHE A 486 3.99 6.03 35.86
N GLN A 487 3.62 6.62 36.99
CA GLN A 487 2.28 7.13 37.24
C GLN A 487 2.37 8.44 38.03
N GLN A 488 1.67 9.46 37.57
CA GLN A 488 1.55 10.76 38.22
C GLN A 488 0.09 11.05 38.52
N SER A 489 -0.18 11.56 39.72
CA SER A 489 -1.52 12.00 40.13
C SER A 489 -1.50 13.51 40.29
N VAL A 490 -2.35 14.20 39.53
CA VAL A 490 -2.45 15.65 39.50
C VAL A 490 -3.76 16.07 40.15
N PRO A 491 -3.73 16.70 41.35
CA PRO A 491 -4.95 17.11 42.04
C PRO A 491 -5.61 18.28 41.32
N LEU A 492 -6.70 18.00 40.60
CA LEU A 492 -7.50 18.97 39.85
C LEU A 492 -8.98 18.63 40.04
N ALA A 493 -9.60 19.27 41.04
CA ALA A 493 -11.02 19.05 41.35
C ALA A 493 -11.93 19.39 40.15
N THR A 494 -11.54 20.37 39.35
CA THR A 494 -12.16 20.69 38.06
C THR A 494 -11.06 20.82 37.01
N LEU A 495 -11.20 20.11 35.90
CA LEU A 495 -10.32 20.25 34.75
C LEU A 495 -11.01 21.16 33.74
N GLN A 496 -10.39 22.31 33.45
CA GLN A 496 -10.92 23.26 32.48
C GLN A 496 -10.57 22.80 31.06
N ASN A 497 -9.29 22.82 30.70
CA ASN A 497 -8.82 22.34 29.40
C ASN A 497 -7.76 21.24 29.57
N LEU A 498 -7.75 20.29 28.64
CA LEU A 498 -6.71 19.27 28.50
C LEU A 498 -6.00 19.48 27.16
N THR A 499 -4.70 19.73 27.20
CA THR A 499 -3.86 19.85 25.99
C THR A 499 -2.90 18.67 25.92
N ILE A 500 -2.87 17.98 24.78
CA ILE A 500 -1.93 16.91 24.46
C ILE A 500 -1.03 17.41 23.33
N LEU A 501 0.26 17.55 23.61
CA LEU A 501 1.27 17.82 22.59
C LEU A 501 1.96 16.49 22.27
N LEU A 502 1.71 16.00 21.07
CA LEU A 502 2.34 14.79 20.55
C LEU A 502 3.77 15.12 20.12
N GLY A 503 4.66 14.15 20.23
CA GLY A 503 6.04 14.19 19.78
C GLY A 503 6.21 13.49 18.43
N SER A 504 7.43 13.50 17.89
CA SER A 504 7.70 13.00 16.54
C SER A 504 7.70 11.46 16.40
N GLY A 505 7.37 10.73 17.47
CA GLY A 505 7.46 9.28 17.55
C GLY A 505 6.19 8.54 17.13
N SER A 506 6.11 7.24 17.43
CA SER A 506 4.87 6.45 17.38
C SER A 506 4.15 6.45 18.72
N GLU A 507 3.19 7.34 18.89
CA GLU A 507 2.57 7.63 20.17
C GLU A 507 1.20 6.98 20.32
N THR A 508 0.86 6.58 21.54
CA THR A 508 -0.50 6.13 21.85
C THR A 508 -1.00 6.83 23.10
N VAL A 509 -2.05 7.62 22.96
CA VAL A 509 -2.66 8.38 24.06
C VAL A 509 -4.10 7.93 24.25
N THR A 510 -4.39 7.32 25.41
CA THR A 510 -5.75 6.97 25.80
C THR A 510 -6.23 7.90 26.91
N ILE A 511 -7.34 8.61 26.69
CA ILE A 511 -8.04 9.41 27.68
C ILE A 511 -9.32 8.66 28.04
N SER A 512 -9.52 8.28 29.30
CA SER A 512 -10.70 7.52 29.73
C SER A 512 -11.34 8.09 31.00
N GLY A 513 -12.63 8.45 30.91
CA GLY A 513 -13.39 8.91 32.07
C GLY A 513 -13.03 10.32 32.57
N VAL A 514 -12.36 11.11 31.74
CA VAL A 514 -11.91 12.46 32.10
C VAL A 514 -12.90 13.50 31.59
N SER A 515 -13.66 14.10 32.51
CA SER A 515 -14.55 15.23 32.18
C SER A 515 -13.80 16.57 32.24
N THR A 516 -14.08 17.45 31.29
CA THR A 516 -13.56 18.83 31.20
C THR A 516 -14.72 19.83 31.19
N THR A 517 -14.51 21.06 31.67
CA THR A 517 -15.49 22.16 31.50
C THR A 517 -15.27 22.96 30.22
N GLY A 518 -14.06 22.92 29.66
CA GLY A 518 -13.68 23.49 28.37
C GLY A 518 -13.23 22.41 27.38
N ASP A 519 -12.17 22.69 26.63
CA ASP A 519 -11.77 21.93 25.45
C ASP A 519 -10.78 20.80 25.76
N VAL A 520 -10.74 19.81 24.86
CA VAL A 520 -9.61 18.90 24.72
C VAL A 520 -8.88 19.26 23.43
N VAL A 521 -7.61 19.64 23.53
CA VAL A 521 -6.78 20.08 22.41
C VAL A 521 -5.67 19.05 22.19
N ILE A 522 -5.47 18.60 20.95
CA ILE A 522 -4.41 17.67 20.54
C ILE A 522 -3.59 18.36 19.44
N THR A 523 -2.27 18.32 19.54
CA THR A 523 -1.37 18.91 18.55
C THR A 523 -0.28 17.91 18.18
N GLY A 524 -0.29 17.46 16.93
CA GLY A 524 0.73 16.65 16.26
C GLY A 524 1.92 17.46 15.76
N GLN A 525 2.98 16.76 15.39
CA GLN A 525 4.20 17.26 14.76
C GLN A 525 4.14 17.08 13.24
N SER A 526 5.23 17.44 12.55
CA SER A 526 5.35 17.26 11.09
C SER A 526 5.63 15.80 10.67
N THR A 527 5.99 14.91 11.60
CA THR A 527 6.39 13.52 11.35
C THR A 527 6.04 12.67 12.56
N GLY A 528 5.68 11.39 12.36
CA GLY A 528 5.33 10.49 13.47
C GLY A 528 4.12 9.61 13.16
N ILE A 529 3.74 8.79 14.14
CA ILE A 529 2.49 8.03 14.13
C ILE A 529 1.73 8.36 15.42
N ALA A 530 0.47 8.74 15.37
CA ALA A 530 -0.30 9.06 16.58
C ALA A 530 -1.60 8.27 16.67
N ASN A 531 -1.79 7.53 17.77
CA ASN A 531 -3.03 6.83 18.08
C ASN A 531 -3.67 7.46 19.31
N VAL A 532 -4.67 8.31 19.11
CA VAL A 532 -5.37 9.00 20.21
C VAL A 532 -6.77 8.43 20.39
N SER A 533 -7.11 7.98 21.59
CA SER A 533 -8.42 7.46 21.94
C SER A 533 -9.01 8.26 23.11
N ILE A 534 -10.17 8.88 22.91
CA ILE A 534 -10.94 9.58 23.95
C ILE A 534 -12.20 8.77 24.21
N ALA A 535 -12.32 8.23 25.42
CA ALA A 535 -13.41 7.36 25.81
C ALA A 535 -14.09 7.84 27.09
N ALA A 536 -15.40 7.59 27.20
CA ALA A 536 -16.04 7.61 28.51
C ALA A 536 -15.50 6.47 29.40
N GLY A 537 -15.44 6.72 30.71
CA GLY A 537 -15.08 5.72 31.72
C GLY A 537 -16.24 4.75 31.99
N SER A 538 -16.32 4.17 33.19
CA SER A 538 -17.51 3.41 33.63
C SER A 538 -18.75 4.28 33.85
N THR A 539 -18.57 5.60 33.94
CA THR A 539 -19.65 6.58 34.12
C THR A 539 -19.71 7.55 32.94
N ASN A 540 -20.80 8.31 32.86
CA ASN A 540 -20.94 9.37 31.87
C ASN A 540 -19.80 10.38 32.00
N THR A 541 -19.23 10.76 30.86
CA THR A 541 -18.10 11.68 30.74
C THR A 541 -18.54 12.84 29.86
N SER A 542 -18.24 14.07 30.27
CA SER A 542 -18.62 15.28 29.53
C SER A 542 -17.38 16.09 29.19
N ILE A 543 -17.26 16.49 27.93
CA ILE A 543 -16.35 17.52 27.46
C ILE A 543 -17.19 18.79 27.29
N GLY A 544 -16.99 19.76 28.17
CA GLY A 544 -17.80 20.97 28.26
C GLY A 544 -17.68 21.88 27.04
N GLY A 545 -16.52 21.87 26.38
CA GLY A 545 -16.26 22.54 25.11
C GLY A 545 -16.13 21.56 23.94
N SER A 546 -15.16 21.81 23.07
CA SER A 546 -14.89 21.05 21.84
C SER A 546 -13.71 20.08 21.99
N VAL A 547 -13.64 19.10 21.10
CA VAL A 547 -12.40 18.35 20.83
C VAL A 547 -11.76 18.97 19.60
N GLN A 548 -10.55 19.49 19.75
CA GLN A 548 -9.78 20.11 18.68
C GLN A 548 -8.50 19.33 18.48
N ALA A 549 -8.23 18.85 17.26
CA ALA A 549 -6.99 18.18 16.95
C ALA A 549 -6.36 18.76 15.69
N ASN A 550 -5.10 19.15 15.76
CA ASN A 550 -4.29 19.42 14.58
C ASN A 550 -3.17 18.38 14.55
N LEU A 551 -3.28 17.38 13.66
CA LEU A 551 -2.38 16.23 13.61
C LEU A 551 -1.07 16.51 12.85
N GLY A 552 -0.89 17.71 12.29
CA GLY A 552 0.34 18.06 11.59
C GLY A 552 0.56 17.16 10.37
N GLY A 553 1.75 16.58 10.23
CA GLY A 553 2.17 15.66 9.15
C GLY A 553 2.21 14.18 9.54
N GLU A 554 1.76 13.84 10.74
CA GLU A 554 1.82 12.50 11.32
C GLU A 554 0.77 11.55 10.75
N ALA A 555 1.11 10.27 10.53
CA ALA A 555 0.06 9.28 10.31
C ALA A 555 -0.73 9.08 11.61
N ALA A 556 -2.03 9.41 11.62
CA ALA A 556 -2.76 9.54 12.87
C ALA A 556 -4.15 8.90 12.85
N THR A 557 -4.49 8.19 13.92
CA THR A 557 -5.84 7.74 14.21
C THR A 557 -6.38 8.45 15.44
N ILE A 558 -7.48 9.18 15.30
CA ILE A 558 -8.23 9.73 16.44
C ILE A 558 -9.53 8.97 16.58
N SER A 559 -9.79 8.44 17.77
CA SER A 559 -11.03 7.74 18.11
C SER A 559 -11.74 8.43 19.27
N LEU A 560 -13.02 8.75 19.10
CA LEU A 560 -13.91 9.18 20.19
C LEU A 560 -14.95 8.10 20.41
N GLN A 561 -15.17 7.70 21.66
CA GLN A 561 -16.07 6.60 21.94
C GLN A 561 -16.82 6.69 23.27
N GLY A 562 -18.03 6.14 23.28
CA GLY A 562 -18.67 5.76 24.54
C GLY A 562 -17.90 4.64 25.25
N SER A 563 -18.32 4.32 26.48
CA SER A 563 -17.67 3.26 27.26
C SER A 563 -17.88 1.88 26.63
N ALA A 564 -16.79 1.17 26.41
CA ALA A 564 -16.82 -0.24 26.01
C ALA A 564 -17.23 -1.17 27.17
N ASN A 565 -17.08 -0.73 28.42
CA ASN A 565 -17.14 -1.58 29.62
C ASN A 565 -18.34 -1.27 30.56
N GLY A 566 -19.37 -0.54 30.11
CA GLY A 566 -20.66 -0.45 30.80
C GLY A 566 -21.31 0.93 30.85
N GLY A 567 -22.14 1.26 29.85
CA GLY A 567 -23.14 2.35 29.90
C GLY A 567 -22.65 3.80 29.88
N GLY A 568 -21.40 4.08 30.27
CA GLY A 568 -20.86 5.45 30.33
C GLY A 568 -20.90 6.15 28.97
N THR A 569 -21.77 7.16 28.83
CA THR A 569 -21.91 7.95 27.60
C THR A 569 -20.86 9.06 27.56
N LEU A 570 -20.19 9.23 26.42
CA LEU A 570 -19.35 10.39 26.15
C LEU A 570 -20.22 11.49 25.52
N THR A 571 -20.25 12.66 26.15
CA THR A 571 -20.93 13.85 25.60
C THR A 571 -19.92 14.96 25.32
N VAL A 572 -19.86 15.42 24.08
CA VAL A 572 -19.12 16.62 23.65
C VAL A 572 -20.13 17.74 23.47
N ASN A 573 -20.09 18.76 24.31
CA ASN A 573 -21.05 19.87 24.27
C ASN A 573 -20.74 20.88 23.14
N GLY A 574 -19.47 20.97 22.74
CA GLY A 574 -19.02 21.71 21.56
C GLY A 574 -18.92 20.83 20.31
N SER A 575 -17.97 21.16 19.44
CA SER A 575 -17.72 20.47 18.17
C SER A 575 -16.54 19.50 18.27
N VAL A 576 -16.38 18.64 17.27
CA VAL A 576 -15.18 17.83 17.05
C VAL A 576 -14.52 18.34 15.77
N ASN A 577 -13.41 19.04 15.90
CA ASN A 577 -12.69 19.65 14.79
C ASN A 577 -11.31 19.00 14.67
N ILE A 578 -11.06 18.32 13.56
CA ILE A 578 -9.81 17.60 13.30
C ILE A 578 -9.24 18.14 12.01
N SER A 579 -7.99 18.59 12.05
CA SER A 579 -7.24 19.02 10.89
C SER A 579 -5.95 18.21 10.77
N SER A 580 -5.54 17.93 9.54
CA SER A 580 -4.29 17.25 9.24
C SER A 580 -3.68 17.75 7.92
N SER A 581 -2.40 17.48 7.74
CA SER A 581 -1.60 17.85 6.57
C SER A 581 -0.53 16.79 6.32
N GLY A 582 0.27 16.92 5.26
CA GLY A 582 1.40 16.00 5.02
C GLY A 582 1.01 14.63 4.45
N ALA A 583 1.95 13.69 4.43
CA ALA A 583 1.80 12.40 3.75
C ALA A 583 1.31 11.25 4.65
N GLY A 584 1.10 11.51 5.95
CA GLY A 584 0.59 10.54 6.89
C GLY A 584 -0.84 10.08 6.55
N ALA A 585 -1.15 8.82 6.83
CA ALA A 585 -2.53 8.33 6.75
C ALA A 585 -3.33 8.81 7.96
N HIS A 586 -4.51 9.39 7.74
CA HIS A 586 -5.35 9.95 8.79
C HIS A 586 -6.70 9.26 8.89
N GLN A 587 -7.08 8.79 10.08
CA GLN A 587 -8.39 8.18 10.30
C GLN A 587 -9.07 8.80 11.52
N VAL A 588 -10.29 9.30 11.30
CA VAL A 588 -11.18 9.74 12.37
C VAL A 588 -12.23 8.68 12.61
N ASN A 589 -12.35 8.20 13.85
CA ASN A 589 -13.35 7.23 14.24
C ASN A 589 -14.24 7.77 15.34
N LEU A 590 -15.55 7.73 15.11
CA LEU A 590 -16.57 8.05 16.09
C LEU A 590 -17.36 6.78 16.39
N TYR A 591 -17.18 6.25 17.59
CA TYR A 591 -17.80 5.00 18.02
C TYR A 591 -18.92 5.24 19.03
N GLY A 592 -20.08 4.67 18.76
CA GLY A 592 -21.05 4.38 19.81
C GLY A 592 -20.68 3.06 20.52
N PRO A 593 -21.66 2.38 21.15
CA PRO A 593 -21.39 1.12 21.81
C PRO A 593 -20.92 0.05 20.82
N PRO A 594 -19.97 -0.82 21.20
CA PRO A 594 -19.57 -1.96 20.38
C PRO A 594 -20.79 -2.78 19.95
N VAL A 595 -20.76 -3.33 18.72
CA VAL A 595 -21.91 -4.07 18.12
C VAL A 595 -22.39 -5.23 19.00
N ASN A 596 -21.51 -5.83 19.80
CA ASN A 596 -21.79 -6.92 20.73
C ASN A 596 -22.20 -6.45 22.16
N ASN A 597 -22.17 -5.14 22.46
CA ASN A 597 -22.48 -4.59 23.77
C ASN A 597 -23.62 -3.56 23.71
N LYS A 598 -24.87 -4.06 23.69
CA LYS A 598 -26.07 -3.22 23.57
C LYS A 598 -26.28 -2.21 24.71
N THR A 599 -25.67 -2.46 25.86
CA THR A 599 -25.71 -1.58 27.04
C THR A 599 -24.49 -0.67 27.13
N GLY A 600 -23.61 -0.69 26.12
CA GLY A 600 -22.45 0.20 26.05
C GLY A 600 -22.83 1.68 26.00
N GLY A 601 -21.86 2.53 26.30
CA GLY A 601 -22.04 3.96 26.27
C GLY A 601 -22.30 4.51 24.88
N LYS A 602 -23.12 5.56 24.76
CA LYS A 602 -23.31 6.30 23.51
C LYS A 602 -22.22 7.36 23.33
N LEU A 603 -22.12 7.89 22.11
CA LEU A 603 -21.39 9.11 21.82
C LEU A 603 -22.37 10.19 21.37
N ASN A 604 -22.46 11.29 22.13
CA ASN A 604 -23.30 12.43 21.80
C ASN A 604 -22.42 13.65 21.50
N ILE A 605 -22.55 14.22 20.31
CA ILE A 605 -21.87 15.45 19.91
C ILE A 605 -22.95 16.52 19.68
N LYS A 606 -22.92 17.59 20.48
CA LYS A 606 -23.91 18.66 20.43
C LYS A 606 -23.58 19.73 19.38
N GLY A 607 -22.31 19.91 19.06
CA GLY A 607 -21.84 20.73 17.94
C GLY A 607 -21.73 19.94 16.64
N SER A 608 -20.86 20.44 15.77
CA SER A 608 -20.53 19.83 14.47
C SER A 608 -19.36 18.87 14.58
N VAL A 609 -19.19 18.02 13.57
CA VAL A 609 -17.97 17.25 13.31
C VAL A 609 -17.36 17.80 12.04
N SER A 610 -16.09 18.20 12.08
CA SER A 610 -15.33 18.69 10.93
C SER A 610 -14.00 17.96 10.86
N VAL A 611 -13.73 17.30 9.74
CA VAL A 611 -12.45 16.67 9.42
C VAL A 611 -11.93 17.35 8.16
N LEU A 612 -10.84 18.11 8.30
CA LEU A 612 -10.19 18.84 7.22
C LEU A 612 -8.81 18.24 6.99
N ASP A 613 -8.63 17.52 5.89
CA ASP A 613 -7.35 16.96 5.52
C ASP A 613 -6.82 17.64 4.26
N ALA A 614 -5.69 18.32 4.39
CA ALA A 614 -4.97 18.93 3.28
C ALA A 614 -3.75 18.09 2.87
N GLY A 615 -3.63 16.89 3.42
CA GLY A 615 -2.53 15.97 3.17
C GLY A 615 -2.61 15.23 1.84
N THR A 616 -1.59 14.40 1.61
CA THR A 616 -1.46 13.49 0.46
C THR A 616 -1.62 12.02 0.84
N GLY A 617 -1.69 11.71 2.14
CA GLY A 617 -1.88 10.35 2.65
C GLY A 617 -3.34 9.89 2.54
N VAL A 618 -3.59 8.61 2.86
CA VAL A 618 -4.95 8.04 2.89
C VAL A 618 -5.74 8.66 4.04
N SER A 619 -6.97 9.11 3.77
CA SER A 619 -7.79 9.80 4.77
C SER A 619 -9.15 9.12 4.94
N GLY A 620 -9.69 9.15 6.15
CA GLY A 620 -10.97 8.51 6.39
C GLY A 620 -11.77 9.03 7.57
N LEU A 621 -13.10 8.86 7.46
CA LEU A 621 -14.06 9.13 8.52
C LEU A 621 -14.94 7.89 8.73
N ARG A 622 -14.96 7.40 9.96
CA ARG A 622 -15.83 6.31 10.39
C ARG A 622 -16.79 6.78 11.47
N ILE A 623 -18.08 6.58 11.26
CA ILE A 623 -19.13 6.82 12.26
C ILE A 623 -19.90 5.52 12.45
N ASP A 624 -19.82 4.96 13.65
CA ASP A 624 -20.44 3.67 13.98
C ASP A 624 -21.83 3.84 14.62
N PRO A 625 -22.58 2.73 14.82
CA PRO A 625 -23.89 2.75 15.44
C PRO A 625 -23.88 3.41 16.83
N GLY A 626 -24.88 4.24 17.12
CA GLY A 626 -25.06 4.87 18.43
C GLY A 626 -24.31 6.19 18.64
N VAL A 627 -23.82 6.79 17.56
CA VAL A 627 -23.32 8.18 17.53
C VAL A 627 -24.47 9.13 17.17
N ALA A 628 -24.68 10.18 17.97
CA ALA A 628 -25.64 11.23 17.67
C ALA A 628 -24.92 12.58 17.49
N VAL A 629 -25.02 13.18 16.32
CA VAL A 629 -24.47 14.51 16.00
C VAL A 629 -25.62 15.50 15.83
N SER A 630 -25.61 16.57 16.63
CA SER A 630 -26.68 17.59 16.58
C SER A 630 -26.38 18.71 15.58
N GLY A 631 -25.11 18.95 15.26
CA GLY A 631 -24.67 19.89 14.22
C GLY A 631 -24.44 19.23 12.86
N ASN A 632 -23.56 19.84 12.07
CA ASN A 632 -23.18 19.37 10.74
C ASN A 632 -22.07 18.32 10.84
N VAL A 633 -21.95 17.47 9.82
CA VAL A 633 -20.79 16.59 9.60
C VAL A 633 -20.11 17.02 8.30
N LEU A 634 -18.86 17.45 8.40
CA LEU A 634 -18.00 17.81 7.27
C LEU A 634 -16.78 16.89 7.26
N PHE A 635 -16.54 16.25 6.12
CA PHE A 635 -15.26 15.65 5.78
C PHE A 635 -14.79 16.29 4.47
N ASP A 636 -13.64 16.94 4.50
CA ASP A 636 -13.05 17.60 3.34
C ASP A 636 -11.61 17.16 3.19
N ASN A 637 -11.36 16.36 2.15
CA ASN A 637 -10.04 15.97 1.67
C ASN A 637 -9.86 16.37 0.20
N SER A 638 -10.56 17.42 -0.26
CA SER A 638 -10.54 17.84 -1.67
C SER A 638 -9.18 18.36 -2.14
N GLY A 639 -8.29 18.73 -1.22
CA GLY A 639 -6.90 19.10 -1.51
C GLY A 639 -5.99 17.91 -1.83
N ASN A 640 -6.40 16.68 -1.53
CA ASN A 640 -5.60 15.48 -1.76
C ASN A 640 -5.73 15.02 -3.21
N THR A 641 -4.60 14.84 -3.88
CA THR A 641 -4.52 14.46 -5.29
C THR A 641 -3.88 13.09 -5.53
N VAL A 642 -3.53 12.36 -4.46
CA VAL A 642 -2.60 11.22 -4.53
C VAL A 642 -3.18 9.94 -3.93
N SER A 643 -4.03 10.04 -2.91
CA SER A 643 -4.48 8.89 -2.13
C SER A 643 -6.00 8.79 -2.03
N ALA A 644 -6.48 7.54 -1.94
CA ALA A 644 -7.89 7.21 -1.77
C ALA A 644 -8.45 7.57 -0.39
N ASN A 645 -9.74 7.89 -0.38
CA ASN A 645 -10.51 8.11 0.84
C ASN A 645 -11.41 6.94 1.17
N THR A 646 -11.60 6.71 2.45
CA THR A 646 -12.67 5.81 2.94
C THR A 646 -13.54 6.53 3.95
N VAL A 647 -14.82 6.74 3.58
CA VAL A 647 -15.85 7.22 4.51
C VAL A 647 -16.83 6.09 4.77
N THR A 648 -16.98 5.70 6.04
CA THR A 648 -17.96 4.69 6.47
C THR A 648 -18.89 5.26 7.54
N ILE A 649 -20.19 5.29 7.27
CA ILE A 649 -21.21 5.69 8.24
C ILE A 649 -22.18 4.53 8.42
N SER A 650 -22.26 3.98 9.62
CA SER A 650 -23.12 2.84 9.92
C SER A 650 -24.10 3.11 11.04
N SER A 651 -25.27 2.48 10.95
CA SER A 651 -26.30 2.49 11.98
C SER A 651 -26.84 1.08 12.18
N ASN A 652 -27.16 0.74 13.42
CA ASN A 652 -27.76 -0.54 13.76
C ASN A 652 -28.81 -0.34 14.85
N SER A 653 -30.09 -0.46 14.48
CA SER A 653 -31.19 -0.24 15.41
C SER A 653 -31.51 -1.46 16.29
N SER A 654 -30.92 -2.62 16.00
CA SER A 654 -31.17 -3.86 16.75
C SER A 654 -30.27 -3.99 17.99
N ALA A 655 -29.20 -3.19 18.07
CA ALA A 655 -28.19 -3.24 19.12
C ALA A 655 -28.02 -1.93 19.91
N SER A 656 -28.32 -0.77 19.33
CA SER A 656 -28.11 0.54 19.96
C SER A 656 -29.15 1.57 19.49
N ALA A 657 -29.15 2.78 20.08
CA ALA A 657 -29.85 3.91 19.46
C ALA A 657 -29.32 4.12 18.04
N PRO A 658 -30.19 4.50 17.07
CA PRO A 658 -29.75 4.72 15.70
C PRO A 658 -28.76 5.88 15.63
N THR A 659 -27.79 5.77 14.73
CA THR A 659 -26.93 6.90 14.37
C THR A 659 -27.78 7.98 13.70
N SER A 660 -27.58 9.23 14.10
CA SER A 660 -28.35 10.36 13.58
C SER A 660 -27.48 11.61 13.40
N ILE A 661 -27.66 12.30 12.28
CA ILE A 661 -27.06 13.60 12.00
C ILE A 661 -28.22 14.60 11.88
N ALA A 662 -28.36 15.52 12.83
CA ALA A 662 -29.47 16.47 12.80
C ALA A 662 -29.22 17.63 11.81
N GLY A 663 -27.97 18.04 11.60
CA GLY A 663 -27.57 19.04 10.61
C GLY A 663 -27.32 18.45 9.22
N SER A 664 -26.51 19.17 8.43
CA SER A 664 -26.10 18.78 7.08
C SER A 664 -24.92 17.79 7.09
N LEU A 665 -24.78 17.02 6.01
CA LEU A 665 -23.66 16.11 5.76
C LEU A 665 -22.94 16.56 4.48
N THR A 666 -21.68 16.94 4.58
CA THR A 666 -20.84 17.30 3.43
C THR A 666 -19.62 16.40 3.41
N LEU A 667 -19.44 15.64 2.34
CA LEU A 667 -18.29 14.79 2.07
C LEU A 667 -17.64 15.29 0.77
N ALA A 668 -16.48 15.93 0.86
CA ALA A 668 -15.65 16.29 -0.28
C ALA A 668 -14.39 15.42 -0.22
N LEU A 669 -14.28 14.45 -1.14
CA LEU A 669 -13.18 13.48 -1.18
C LEU A 669 -12.06 13.96 -2.13
N ALA A 670 -10.97 13.20 -2.20
CA ALA A 670 -9.77 13.50 -2.97
C ALA A 670 -10.12 13.79 -4.43
N GLN A 671 -9.35 14.68 -5.05
CA GLN A 671 -9.56 15.14 -6.43
C GLN A 671 -8.46 14.65 -7.38
N GLY A 672 -7.72 13.60 -6.98
CA GLY A 672 -6.64 13.01 -7.76
C GLY A 672 -7.12 12.09 -8.88
N PRO A 673 -6.51 12.13 -10.08
CA PRO A 673 -6.86 11.21 -11.17
C PRO A 673 -6.54 9.76 -10.77
N TYR A 674 -7.46 8.84 -11.05
CA TYR A 674 -7.32 7.39 -10.77
C TYR A 674 -7.33 7.01 -9.27
N VAL A 675 -7.67 7.96 -8.40
CA VAL A 675 -7.94 7.65 -7.01
C VAL A 675 -9.26 6.86 -6.92
N SER A 676 -9.36 5.90 -5.99
CA SER A 676 -10.57 5.08 -5.83
C SER A 676 -11.21 5.39 -4.48
N ASP A 677 -12.02 6.44 -4.45
CA ASP A 677 -12.71 6.84 -3.23
C ASP A 677 -13.87 5.90 -2.91
N ARG A 678 -14.08 5.66 -1.62
CA ARG A 678 -15.17 4.79 -1.15
C ARG A 678 -16.03 5.48 -0.10
N VAL A 679 -17.31 5.61 -0.40
CA VAL A 679 -18.35 6.01 0.55
C VAL A 679 -19.27 4.82 0.81
N LEU A 680 -19.31 4.35 2.06
CA LEU A 680 -20.25 3.34 2.50
C LEU A 680 -21.12 3.89 3.61
N MET A 681 -22.40 4.13 3.32
CA MET A 681 -23.38 4.54 4.33
C MET A 681 -24.46 3.46 4.42
N GLN A 682 -24.62 2.82 5.57
CA GLN A 682 -25.59 1.73 5.69
C GLN A 682 -26.26 1.63 7.06
N SER A 683 -27.55 1.29 7.07
CA SER A 683 -28.26 0.95 8.30
C SER A 683 -28.88 -0.45 8.29
N THR A 684 -28.63 -1.23 9.35
CA THR A 684 -29.39 -2.46 9.61
C THR A 684 -30.52 -2.16 10.60
N GLY A 685 -31.76 -2.02 10.08
CA GLY A 685 -32.96 -1.76 10.89
C GLY A 685 -33.60 -0.40 10.60
N THR A 686 -33.69 0.50 11.59
CA THR A 686 -34.22 1.86 11.37
C THR A 686 -33.28 2.69 10.51
N SER A 687 -33.83 3.47 9.59
CA SER A 687 -33.05 4.31 8.68
C SER A 687 -32.09 5.25 9.43
N LEU A 688 -30.87 5.42 8.90
CA LEU A 688 -29.99 6.49 9.37
C LEU A 688 -30.52 7.82 8.84
N ASN A 689 -30.76 8.77 9.74
CA ASN A 689 -31.40 10.03 9.39
C ASN A 689 -30.36 11.15 9.28
N VAL A 690 -30.43 11.90 8.18
CA VAL A 690 -29.73 13.18 8.00
C VAL A 690 -30.78 14.29 7.90
N GLY A 691 -30.75 15.24 8.83
CA GLY A 691 -31.78 16.26 8.96
C GLY A 691 -31.64 17.42 7.98
N GLY A 692 -30.41 17.84 7.68
CA GLY A 692 -30.08 18.91 6.74
C GLY A 692 -29.83 18.42 5.31
N ASN A 693 -29.13 19.25 4.54
CA ASN A 693 -28.72 18.90 3.18
C ASN A 693 -27.57 17.90 3.21
N THR A 694 -27.49 17.04 2.20
CA THR A 694 -26.39 16.11 1.99
C THR A 694 -25.70 16.42 0.68
N SER A 695 -24.37 16.56 0.70
CA SER A 695 -23.54 16.73 -0.48
C SER A 695 -22.40 15.72 -0.41
N ILE A 696 -22.24 14.91 -1.45
CA ILE A 696 -21.12 13.99 -1.63
C ILE A 696 -20.45 14.37 -2.95
N THR A 697 -19.19 14.76 -2.89
CA THR A 697 -18.38 15.09 -4.05
C THR A 697 -17.15 14.20 -4.01
N THR A 698 -16.96 13.36 -5.02
CA THR A 698 -15.76 12.54 -5.19
C THR A 698 -14.90 13.09 -6.33
N GLY A 699 -13.70 12.56 -6.49
CA GLY A 699 -12.74 13.03 -7.49
C GLY A 699 -12.83 12.32 -8.83
N PRO A 700 -11.96 12.67 -9.79
CA PRO A 700 -11.83 11.94 -11.04
C PRO A 700 -11.22 10.53 -10.78
N GLY A 701 -12.03 9.47 -10.74
CA GLY A 701 -11.60 8.21 -10.09
C GLY A 701 -12.29 6.93 -10.54
N ASN A 702 -12.06 5.86 -9.75
CA ASN A 702 -12.86 4.63 -9.73
C ASN A 702 -13.70 4.64 -8.45
N ASP A 703 -14.67 5.54 -8.38
CA ASP A 703 -15.32 5.87 -7.12
C ASP A 703 -16.54 4.99 -6.85
N LEU A 704 -16.71 4.63 -5.57
CA LEU A 704 -17.80 3.76 -5.13
C LEU A 704 -18.59 4.42 -4.00
N ALA A 705 -19.85 4.77 -4.28
CA ALA A 705 -20.80 5.23 -3.28
C ALA A 705 -21.94 4.22 -3.07
N VAL A 706 -21.95 3.53 -1.93
CA VAL A 706 -23.00 2.57 -1.57
C VAL A 706 -23.79 3.10 -0.38
N LEU A 707 -25.05 3.46 -0.63
CA LEU A 707 -25.96 4.10 0.30
C LEU A 707 -27.17 3.18 0.55
N GLY A 708 -27.28 2.63 1.77
CA GLY A 708 -28.27 1.62 2.15
C GLY A 708 -29.13 2.00 3.36
N ASN A 709 -30.45 1.99 3.22
CA ASN A 709 -31.43 2.24 4.30
C ASN A 709 -31.21 3.58 5.02
N LEU A 710 -31.32 4.67 4.28
CA LEU A 710 -31.04 6.04 4.70
C LEU A 710 -32.27 6.92 4.54
N TRP A 711 -32.38 7.97 5.34
CA TRP A 711 -33.41 9.00 5.18
C TRP A 711 -32.78 10.39 5.19
N PHE A 712 -32.72 10.99 4.01
CA PHE A 712 -32.30 12.36 3.77
C PHE A 712 -33.53 13.28 3.80
N LYS A 713 -33.61 14.15 4.81
CA LYS A 713 -34.75 15.08 4.96
C LYS A 713 -34.59 16.34 4.13
N GLY A 714 -33.36 16.81 3.93
CA GLY A 714 -33.02 17.94 3.06
C GLY A 714 -32.77 17.54 1.61
N ALA A 715 -32.13 18.46 0.87
CA ALA A 715 -31.65 18.16 -0.48
C ALA A 715 -30.49 17.15 -0.44
N PHE A 716 -30.37 16.35 -1.49
CA PHE A 716 -29.32 15.35 -1.65
C PHE A 716 -28.57 15.59 -2.98
N THR A 717 -27.28 15.85 -2.91
CA THR A 717 -26.41 15.98 -4.09
C THR A 717 -25.31 14.94 -4.00
N LEU A 718 -25.08 14.22 -5.10
CA LEU A 718 -23.94 13.34 -5.28
C LEU A 718 -23.30 13.64 -6.63
N ASP A 719 -22.01 13.95 -6.62
CA ASP A 719 -21.21 14.22 -7.81
C ASP A 719 -19.95 13.36 -7.76
N THR A 720 -19.75 12.51 -8.75
CA THR A 720 -18.55 11.65 -8.83
C THR A 720 -17.38 12.26 -9.60
N GLY A 721 -17.48 13.52 -10.02
CA GLY A 721 -16.41 14.17 -10.76
C GLY A 721 -16.26 13.63 -12.19
N ILE A 722 -15.27 14.16 -12.93
CA ILE A 722 -14.99 13.79 -14.33
C ILE A 722 -13.87 12.75 -14.36
N SER A 723 -14.23 11.48 -14.41
CA SER A 723 -13.28 10.40 -14.32
C SER A 723 -12.56 10.11 -15.65
N PRO A 724 -11.25 9.80 -15.59
CA PRO A 724 -10.42 9.57 -16.77
C PRO A 724 -10.82 8.29 -17.52
N SER A 725 -10.31 8.12 -18.74
CA SER A 725 -10.72 7.00 -19.57
C SER A 725 -10.41 5.63 -18.95
N GLY A 726 -11.39 4.74 -18.97
CA GLY A 726 -11.28 3.38 -18.45
C GLY A 726 -11.51 3.22 -16.94
N SER A 727 -11.97 4.26 -16.23
CA SER A 727 -12.42 4.13 -14.86
C SER A 727 -13.94 3.89 -14.77
N ASN A 728 -14.37 3.26 -13.67
CA ASN A 728 -15.75 2.90 -13.40
C ASN A 728 -16.22 3.52 -12.10
N ASP A 729 -17.13 4.48 -12.20
CA ASP A 729 -17.81 5.06 -11.05
C ASP A 729 -19.13 4.34 -10.83
N ALA A 730 -19.40 4.00 -9.58
CA ALA A 730 -20.58 3.24 -9.21
C ALA A 730 -21.29 3.85 -7.99
N VAL A 731 -22.55 4.20 -8.19
CA VAL A 731 -23.46 4.65 -7.14
C VAL A 731 -24.57 3.63 -6.95
N SER A 732 -24.79 3.17 -5.72
CA SER A 732 -25.91 2.30 -5.36
C SER A 732 -26.75 2.91 -4.25
N LEU A 733 -28.03 3.17 -4.52
CA LEU A 733 -29.02 3.72 -3.59
C LEU A 733 -30.11 2.69 -3.28
N ASP A 734 -29.98 1.99 -2.15
CA ASP A 734 -30.87 0.89 -1.79
C ASP A 734 -31.64 1.16 -0.49
N GLY A 735 -32.97 1.30 -0.57
CA GLY A 735 -33.79 1.69 0.58
C GLY A 735 -33.52 3.09 1.09
N VAL A 736 -33.01 3.95 0.23
CA VAL A 736 -32.81 5.38 0.49
C VAL A 736 -34.13 6.11 0.33
N LYS A 737 -34.46 6.98 1.28
CA LYS A 737 -35.58 7.92 1.22
C LYS A 737 -35.05 9.36 1.15
N VAL A 738 -35.46 10.13 0.14
CA VAL A 738 -35.12 11.56 0.00
C VAL A 738 -36.40 12.39 0.02
N ASP A 739 -36.52 13.29 1.00
CA ASP A 739 -37.66 14.22 1.09
C ASP A 739 -37.46 15.50 0.27
N GLY A 740 -36.23 16.01 0.20
CA GLY A 740 -35.87 17.15 -0.65
C GLY A 740 -35.59 16.79 -2.11
N ALA A 741 -35.07 17.75 -2.88
CA ALA A 741 -34.59 17.49 -4.23
C ALA A 741 -33.32 16.64 -4.21
N ALA A 742 -33.20 15.71 -5.15
CA ALA A 742 -32.04 14.85 -5.36
C ALA A 742 -31.38 15.19 -6.69
N SER A 743 -30.06 15.39 -6.68
CA SER A 743 -29.23 15.53 -7.88
C SER A 743 -28.10 14.53 -7.83
N ILE A 744 -27.94 13.74 -8.89
CA ILE A 744 -26.86 12.76 -9.03
C ILE A 744 -26.14 13.06 -10.34
N THR A 745 -24.85 13.30 -10.29
CA THR A 745 -24.00 13.52 -11.45
C THR A 745 -22.90 12.48 -11.46
N GLU A 746 -22.80 11.75 -12.55
CA GLU A 746 -21.70 10.84 -12.82
C GLU A 746 -21.11 11.18 -14.19
N SER A 747 -19.83 11.50 -14.22
CA SER A 747 -19.13 11.81 -15.48
C SER A 747 -17.90 10.93 -15.61
N GLY A 748 -18.03 9.80 -16.30
CA GLY A 748 -16.92 8.88 -16.55
C GLY A 748 -17.25 7.92 -17.68
N ASP A 749 -16.23 7.32 -18.31
CA ASP A 749 -16.44 6.38 -19.43
C ASP A 749 -17.41 5.27 -19.08
N TYR A 750 -17.39 4.80 -17.82
CA TYR A 750 -18.30 3.81 -17.27
C TYR A 750 -18.94 4.34 -15.99
N ALA A 751 -20.08 5.03 -16.12
CA ALA A 751 -20.87 5.53 -14.98
C ALA A 751 -22.03 4.57 -14.71
N THR A 752 -22.16 4.07 -13.47
CA THR A 752 -23.24 3.14 -13.08
C THR A 752 -24.06 3.66 -11.90
N LEU A 753 -25.34 3.96 -12.15
CA LEU A 753 -26.33 4.27 -11.11
C LEU A 753 -27.28 3.10 -10.87
N SER A 754 -27.27 2.53 -9.66
CA SER A 754 -28.17 1.46 -9.22
C SER A 754 -29.17 1.97 -8.18
N LEU A 755 -30.48 1.79 -8.44
CA LEU A 755 -31.56 2.22 -7.55
C LEU A 755 -32.39 1.01 -7.09
N GLY A 756 -32.41 0.73 -5.79
CA GLY A 756 -33.26 -0.30 -5.18
C GLY A 756 -32.96 -1.73 -5.66
N THR A 757 -31.70 -2.02 -5.95
CA THR A 757 -31.23 -3.31 -6.48
C THR A 757 -30.96 -4.34 -5.37
N ASN A 758 -30.75 -3.92 -4.11
CA ASN A 758 -30.48 -4.83 -3.01
C ASN A 758 -31.75 -5.25 -2.25
N SER A 759 -32.05 -6.55 -2.20
CA SER A 759 -33.28 -7.11 -1.61
C SER A 759 -33.38 -7.09 -0.10
N LYS A 760 -32.32 -6.67 0.58
CA LYS A 760 -32.25 -6.59 2.04
C LYS A 760 -32.87 -5.30 2.60
N PHE A 761 -33.14 -4.30 1.77
CA PHE A 761 -33.57 -2.98 2.21
C PHE A 761 -35.03 -2.67 1.82
N ASN A 762 -35.55 -1.59 2.42
CA ASN A 762 -36.88 -1.05 2.12
C ASN A 762 -36.94 -0.44 0.70
N PRO A 763 -38.12 0.01 0.22
CA PRO A 763 -38.21 0.74 -1.05
C PRO A 763 -37.31 1.99 -1.10
N THR A 764 -36.64 2.20 -2.24
CA THR A 764 -35.94 3.46 -2.51
C THR A 764 -36.97 4.50 -2.96
N THR A 765 -37.08 5.64 -2.26
CA THR A 765 -38.17 6.62 -2.43
C THR A 765 -37.62 8.03 -2.59
N PHE A 766 -38.05 8.71 -3.66
CA PHE A 766 -37.78 10.14 -3.90
C PHE A 766 -39.09 10.91 -3.83
N ASN A 767 -39.27 11.68 -2.76
CA ASN A 767 -40.45 12.54 -2.57
C ASN A 767 -40.29 13.90 -3.24
N GLY A 768 -39.07 14.43 -3.32
CA GLY A 768 -38.73 15.58 -4.14
C GLY A 768 -38.32 15.20 -5.57
N THR A 769 -37.98 16.21 -6.37
CA THR A 769 -37.49 16.01 -7.75
C THR A 769 -36.17 15.24 -7.74
N LEU A 770 -36.01 14.24 -8.60
CA LEU A 770 -34.74 13.58 -8.89
C LEU A 770 -34.23 14.03 -10.26
N VAL A 771 -32.98 14.49 -10.33
CA VAL A 771 -32.24 14.67 -11.58
C VAL A 771 -30.99 13.79 -11.51
N ALA A 772 -30.83 12.89 -12.47
CA ALA A 772 -29.65 12.04 -12.59
C ALA A 772 -29.00 12.25 -13.96
N SER A 773 -27.76 12.71 -13.99
CA SER A 773 -26.98 12.95 -15.20
C SER A 773 -25.80 12.00 -15.25
N LEU A 774 -25.77 11.10 -16.23
CA LEU A 774 -24.68 10.15 -16.46
C LEU A 774 -24.03 10.47 -17.81
N THR A 775 -23.01 11.33 -17.78
CA THR A 775 -22.36 11.86 -18.98
C THR A 775 -21.01 11.19 -19.20
N GLY A 776 -20.98 10.17 -20.07
CA GLY A 776 -19.76 9.50 -20.50
C GLY A 776 -20.03 8.46 -21.58
N ALA A 777 -19.00 7.72 -22.00
CA ALA A 777 -19.08 6.82 -23.15
C ALA A 777 -20.08 5.67 -22.98
N SER A 778 -20.37 5.24 -21.75
CA SER A 778 -21.23 4.10 -21.43
C SER A 778 -21.93 4.24 -20.07
N GLY A 779 -22.87 5.19 -19.96
CA GLY A 779 -23.70 5.32 -18.75
C GLY A 779 -24.72 4.19 -18.60
N LEU A 780 -24.80 3.57 -17.42
CA LEU A 780 -25.74 2.50 -17.08
C LEU A 780 -26.61 2.90 -15.88
N VAL A 781 -27.93 2.89 -16.06
CA VAL A 781 -28.89 3.03 -14.95
C VAL A 781 -29.60 1.70 -14.73
N VAL A 782 -29.55 1.15 -13.51
CA VAL A 782 -30.29 -0.06 -13.12
C VAL A 782 -31.36 0.28 -12.11
N ILE A 783 -32.62 0.01 -12.44
CA ILE A 783 -33.78 0.28 -11.58
C ILE A 783 -34.40 -1.03 -11.11
N SER A 784 -34.46 -1.19 -9.79
CA SER A 784 -35.11 -2.27 -9.06
C SER A 784 -34.46 -3.66 -9.25
N ASN A 785 -34.88 -4.63 -8.42
CA ASN A 785 -34.46 -6.03 -8.47
C ASN A 785 -35.65 -6.93 -8.84
N PRO A 786 -35.51 -7.85 -9.81
CA PRO A 786 -36.60 -8.74 -10.26
C PRO A 786 -37.08 -9.70 -9.17
N MET A 787 -36.23 -10.03 -8.19
CA MET A 787 -36.48 -11.11 -7.23
C MET A 787 -37.21 -10.67 -5.96
N SER A 788 -37.49 -9.38 -5.76
CA SER A 788 -38.05 -8.88 -4.49
C SER A 788 -39.32 -8.07 -4.69
N VAL A 789 -40.39 -8.48 -4.00
CA VAL A 789 -41.65 -7.70 -3.89
C VAL A 789 -41.50 -6.42 -3.05
N LYS A 790 -40.42 -6.31 -2.26
CA LYS A 790 -40.11 -5.15 -1.39
C LYS A 790 -39.22 -4.09 -2.06
N ASN A 791 -38.61 -4.41 -3.19
CA ASN A 791 -37.60 -3.56 -3.86
C ASN A 791 -38.22 -2.63 -4.90
N GLN A 792 -39.16 -1.80 -4.47
CA GLN A 792 -39.77 -0.83 -5.37
C GLN A 792 -38.94 0.45 -5.36
N VAL A 793 -38.74 1.05 -6.54
CA VAL A 793 -38.28 2.44 -6.64
C VAL A 793 -39.50 3.32 -6.83
N ILE A 794 -39.67 4.32 -5.97
CA ILE A 794 -40.84 5.19 -5.94
C ILE A 794 -40.40 6.62 -6.24
N PHE A 795 -40.85 7.15 -7.37
CA PHE A 795 -40.71 8.56 -7.73
C PHE A 795 -42.05 9.26 -7.47
N ALA A 796 -42.17 9.91 -6.31
CA ALA A 796 -43.39 10.62 -5.94
C ALA A 796 -43.44 12.06 -6.51
N SER A 797 -42.35 12.55 -7.10
CA SER A 797 -42.27 13.79 -7.87
C SER A 797 -41.69 13.54 -9.27
N THR A 798 -41.21 14.59 -9.95
CA THR A 798 -40.49 14.50 -11.23
C THR A 798 -39.17 13.75 -11.06
N ALA A 799 -38.90 12.81 -11.95
CA ALA A 799 -37.63 12.11 -12.10
C ALA A 799 -37.13 12.29 -13.54
N GLU A 800 -35.93 12.84 -13.69
CA GLU A 800 -35.27 13.10 -14.96
C GLU A 800 -33.92 12.39 -15.01
N PHE A 801 -33.69 11.63 -16.08
CA PHE A 801 -32.45 10.92 -16.35
C PHE A 801 -31.84 11.42 -17.66
N ILE A 802 -30.61 11.92 -17.61
CA ILE A 802 -29.90 12.53 -18.74
C ILE A 802 -28.64 11.71 -19.03
N GLY A 803 -28.54 11.13 -20.22
CA GLY A 803 -27.39 10.35 -20.67
C GLY A 803 -26.42 11.16 -21.55
N GLY A 804 -25.19 10.69 -21.65
CA GLY A 804 -24.15 11.23 -22.52
C GLY A 804 -24.34 10.94 -24.02
N THR A 805 -23.27 11.20 -24.79
CA THR A 805 -23.14 10.78 -26.19
C THR A 805 -21.89 9.91 -26.32
N PRO A 806 -21.98 8.60 -26.65
CA PRO A 806 -23.18 7.85 -27.05
C PRO A 806 -24.27 7.71 -25.97
N ALA A 807 -25.50 7.39 -26.39
CA ALA A 807 -26.62 7.20 -25.48
C ALA A 807 -26.36 6.03 -24.49
N GLY A 808 -26.68 6.24 -23.21
CA GLY A 808 -26.53 5.23 -22.17
C GLY A 808 -27.58 4.11 -22.24
N ILE A 809 -27.53 3.18 -21.28
CA ILE A 809 -28.46 2.05 -21.15
C ILE A 809 -29.26 2.21 -19.86
N MET A 810 -30.59 2.12 -19.93
CA MET A 810 -31.45 2.03 -18.75
C MET A 810 -32.07 0.63 -18.63
N GLN A 811 -31.67 -0.12 -17.59
CA GLN A 811 -32.18 -1.45 -17.28
C GLN A 811 -33.21 -1.40 -16.16
N ILE A 812 -34.48 -1.63 -16.49
CA ILE A 812 -35.55 -1.80 -15.51
C ILE A 812 -35.72 -3.29 -15.26
N LYS A 813 -35.19 -3.78 -14.13
CA LYS A 813 -35.21 -5.22 -13.82
C LYS A 813 -36.39 -5.63 -12.92
N GLY A 814 -36.99 -4.69 -12.19
CA GLY A 814 -38.10 -4.96 -11.27
C GLY A 814 -39.24 -3.94 -11.35
N LYS A 815 -39.94 -3.73 -10.22
CA LYS A 815 -41.07 -2.78 -10.14
C LYS A 815 -40.58 -1.38 -9.78
N TYR A 816 -41.09 -0.37 -10.50
CA TYR A 816 -40.97 1.03 -10.12
C TYR A 816 -42.34 1.72 -10.22
N TYR A 817 -42.51 2.82 -9.49
CA TYR A 817 -43.69 3.68 -9.53
C TYR A 817 -43.26 5.11 -9.88
N ALA A 818 -43.92 5.70 -10.86
CA ALA A 818 -43.79 7.12 -11.20
C ALA A 818 -45.17 7.66 -11.60
N PHE A 819 -45.46 8.91 -11.25
CA PHE A 819 -46.65 9.58 -11.76
C PHE A 819 -46.56 9.79 -13.28
N ARG A 820 -47.68 9.66 -13.98
CA ARG A 820 -47.74 9.85 -15.43
C ARG A 820 -47.23 11.26 -15.80
N GLY A 821 -46.31 11.34 -16.76
CA GLY A 821 -45.70 12.62 -17.18
C GLY A 821 -44.66 13.20 -16.22
N LYS A 822 -44.24 12.43 -15.21
CA LYS A 822 -43.21 12.83 -14.23
C LYS A 822 -41.93 11.98 -14.33
N PHE A 823 -41.80 11.14 -15.35
CA PHE A 823 -40.59 10.37 -15.62
C PHE A 823 -40.09 10.72 -17.02
N THR A 824 -38.91 11.31 -17.09
CA THR A 824 -38.26 11.73 -18.33
C THR A 824 -36.91 11.03 -18.45
N LYS A 825 -36.62 10.48 -19.64
CA LYS A 825 -35.29 9.99 -20.00
C LYS A 825 -34.82 10.68 -21.28
N VAL A 826 -33.58 11.15 -21.29
CA VAL A 826 -32.91 11.82 -22.42
C VAL A 826 -31.63 11.05 -22.70
N ASN A 827 -31.36 10.69 -23.96
CA ASN A 827 -30.16 9.94 -24.38
C ASN A 827 -29.92 8.62 -23.62
N PHE A 828 -30.99 7.87 -23.36
CA PHE A 828 -30.93 6.49 -22.84
C PHE A 828 -31.74 5.55 -23.72
N ASN A 829 -31.13 4.41 -24.08
CA ASN A 829 -31.81 3.28 -24.70
C ASN A 829 -32.78 2.63 -23.72
#